data_AF-A0A538L5K9-F1
#
_entry.id   AF-A0A538L5K9-F1
#
_cell.length_a   1.000
_cell.length_b   1.000
_cell.length_c   1.000
_cell.angle_alpha   90.00
_cell.angle_beta   90.00
_cell.angle_gamma   90.00
#
_symmetry.space_group_name_H-M   'P 1'
#
loop_
_entity.id
_entity.type
_entity.pdbx_description
1 polymer ?
#
loop_
_entity_poly.entity_id
_entity_poly.type
_entity_poly.pdbx_seq_one_letter_code
_entity_poly.pdbx_strand_id
1 'polypeptide(L)'
;MDSGLSVERRSTPHLIPGRRGESPSGIVVHTTVGSFDSTSAWFAEAGSGVSAHYLVGLDGRVVQFVDEHDAARHVRSNRPSSRLFRRGDANCSSVGIEFEDAGAPDAAPRTAEQYAAGAALMREIAERWSIPLDREHVVGHREVDASQTCPGNLDIDRLVEEARVSAAATPQGHQGMNRLVCLLPVRNEEDDLPGYLDSVARFADAVVALDDGSTDRTASILRQSELVDEVLTNPPRPDYTTWDDGANRNRLLAAAGESGADWLMWLDADERIDVDDAAALRELIERDAVPGLAYGFRVHRMVGDEEHYDGAGLWVYRLFAHRPGQRLADRRLHGVPIPDEIPRSRWIRTTIRIKHLAGLDERRREARFAKYAEADPEREHQEAGYDHVLEPPRSVVRWRPRPPGQPLLEPAPRGWAAPVPAAVIEADLEEGPALSAIVIAHDDEDRIEASVGSVVAQECPEPFEVVVVASGSDGTAAVVRERFPQVSVIELPGRALPGAARNAGLRLARGEFISFPGSHVVLPPGSLAARLRAHRQGHAMVTGTLLNATRSASGWASYFLDHSAGLPARPSGPLGGPPDHCSYMRHHLLQVGGFPEQMRAGEDTLVNRELARLGYGAYRAADVRLYHRSPCTNAARLVAHHFTRGRALARIVLDDGAPVVRNVLLEYVPRRLSRTNTNVRRWGGALVPVYRRVLPLVVLGALSAWAGCWYEVLARRRGARARPSRGDPGVPALSAR
;
A
#
# COMPACT_ATOMS: atom_id res chain seq x y z
N MET A 1 -5.12 31.12 -12.82
CA MET A 1 -5.20 29.65 -12.72
C MET A 1 -6.68 29.33 -12.62
N ASP A 2 -7.17 28.54 -13.56
CA ASP A 2 -8.60 28.27 -13.76
C ASP A 2 -8.95 27.02 -12.95
N SER A 3 -9.81 27.10 -11.93
CA SER A 3 -10.14 25.94 -11.08
C SER A 3 -10.96 24.85 -11.78
N GLY A 4 -11.13 24.96 -13.10
CA GLY A 4 -12.08 24.17 -13.89
C GLY A 4 -13.54 24.56 -13.62
N LEU A 5 -13.76 25.57 -12.77
CA LEU A 5 -15.10 26.09 -12.47
C LEU A 5 -15.59 26.90 -13.66
N SER A 6 -16.47 26.31 -14.45
CA SER A 6 -17.14 27.02 -15.54
C SER A 6 -18.08 28.10 -14.97
N VAL A 7 -17.64 29.35 -15.02
CA VAL A 7 -18.44 30.51 -14.59
C VAL A 7 -19.14 31.15 -15.80
N GLU A 8 -20.46 31.02 -15.87
CA GLU A 8 -21.27 31.73 -16.86
C GLU A 8 -21.33 33.23 -16.51
N ARG A 9 -21.23 34.12 -17.50
CA ARG A 9 -21.38 35.57 -17.27
C ARG A 9 -22.77 36.06 -17.66
N ARG A 10 -23.39 36.81 -16.77
CA ARG A 10 -24.63 37.57 -17.03
C ARG A 10 -24.42 39.03 -16.60
N SER A 11 -25.18 39.96 -17.16
CA SER A 11 -25.08 41.37 -16.82
C SER A 11 -26.21 41.81 -15.89
N THR A 12 -25.91 42.67 -14.93
CA THR A 12 -26.90 43.40 -14.11
C THR A 12 -26.61 44.91 -14.18
N PRO A 13 -27.64 45.79 -14.17
CA PRO A 13 -27.44 47.24 -14.09
C PRO A 13 -27.07 47.72 -12.67
N HIS A 14 -27.11 46.85 -11.67
CA HIS A 14 -27.03 47.22 -10.26
C HIS A 14 -25.62 47.06 -9.70
N LEU A 15 -24.69 47.94 -10.07
CA LEU A 15 -23.33 47.92 -9.54
C LEU A 15 -22.87 49.30 -9.05
N ILE A 16 -21.71 49.33 -8.39
CA ILE A 16 -20.99 50.53 -7.99
C ILE A 16 -19.62 50.46 -8.68
N PRO A 17 -19.37 51.30 -9.71
CA PRO A 17 -18.13 51.22 -10.47
C PRO A 17 -16.89 51.46 -9.60
N GLY A 18 -15.87 50.62 -9.76
CA GLY A 18 -14.56 50.74 -9.12
C GLY A 18 -14.61 50.71 -7.59
N ARG A 19 -15.70 50.21 -6.98
CA ARG A 19 -15.84 49.98 -5.53
C ARG A 19 -15.53 51.22 -4.68
N ARG A 20 -15.71 52.42 -5.24
CA ARG A 20 -15.33 53.72 -4.63
C ARG A 20 -13.87 53.78 -4.15
N GLY A 21 -12.97 53.01 -4.78
CA GLY A 21 -11.56 52.94 -4.42
C GLY A 21 -11.23 51.94 -3.29
N GLU A 22 -12.20 51.16 -2.81
CA GLU A 22 -11.97 50.09 -1.84
C GLU A 22 -11.63 48.76 -2.52
N SER A 23 -10.84 47.92 -1.85
CA SER A 23 -10.54 46.54 -2.28
C SER A 23 -11.28 45.53 -1.40
N PRO A 24 -11.67 44.35 -1.92
CA PRO A 24 -12.38 43.37 -1.12
C PRO A 24 -11.44 42.83 -0.04
N SER A 25 -11.94 42.81 1.20
CA SER A 25 -11.24 42.27 2.35
C SER A 25 -11.95 41.06 2.95
N GLY A 26 -13.16 40.73 2.47
CA GLY A 26 -13.90 39.56 2.91
C GLY A 26 -14.98 39.11 1.91
N ILE A 27 -15.58 37.96 2.19
CA ILE A 27 -16.65 37.33 1.40
C ILE A 27 -17.92 37.32 2.25
N VAL A 28 -19.04 37.77 1.67
CA VAL A 28 -20.35 37.70 2.32
C VAL A 28 -21.20 36.64 1.63
N VAL A 29 -21.57 35.63 2.40
CA VAL A 29 -22.34 34.48 1.94
C VAL A 29 -23.82 34.71 2.15
N HIS A 30 -24.58 34.49 1.09
CA HIS A 30 -26.02 34.65 1.05
C HIS A 30 -26.69 33.34 0.65
N THR A 31 -27.98 33.27 0.92
CA THR A 31 -28.87 32.27 0.35
C THR A 31 -29.95 33.01 -0.44
N THR A 32 -30.37 32.41 -1.55
CA THR A 32 -31.53 32.91 -2.29
C THR A 32 -32.80 32.74 -1.46
N VAL A 33 -33.90 33.34 -1.93
CA VAL A 33 -35.27 33.01 -1.50
C VAL A 33 -36.05 32.62 -2.76
N GLY A 34 -35.59 31.56 -3.44
CA GLY A 34 -36.08 31.18 -4.77
C GLY A 34 -35.20 30.16 -5.49
N SER A 35 -35.56 29.86 -6.74
CA SER A 35 -34.75 29.05 -7.65
C SER A 35 -33.61 29.86 -8.29
N PHE A 36 -32.60 29.16 -8.80
CA PHE A 36 -31.48 29.73 -9.54
C PHE A 36 -31.93 30.67 -10.66
N ASP A 37 -32.88 30.21 -11.49
CA ASP A 37 -33.39 30.98 -12.62
C ASP A 37 -34.19 32.21 -12.18
N SER A 38 -35.02 32.08 -11.14
CA SER A 38 -35.77 33.23 -10.60
C SER A 38 -34.86 34.29 -9.99
N THR A 39 -33.81 33.88 -9.26
CA THR A 39 -32.84 34.82 -8.69
C THR A 39 -32.02 35.49 -9.79
N SER A 40 -31.60 34.72 -10.80
CA SER A 40 -30.89 35.29 -11.94
C SER A 40 -31.74 36.29 -12.72
N ALA A 41 -33.04 36.03 -12.91
CA ALA A 41 -33.94 36.96 -13.56
C ALA A 41 -34.12 38.25 -12.72
N TRP A 42 -34.29 38.10 -11.40
CA TRP A 42 -34.44 39.23 -10.48
C TRP A 42 -33.25 40.20 -10.50
N PHE A 43 -32.02 39.70 -10.59
CA PHE A 43 -30.83 40.56 -10.72
C PHE A 43 -30.75 41.31 -12.05
N ALA A 44 -31.41 40.82 -13.11
CA ALA A 44 -31.46 41.52 -14.40
C ALA A 44 -32.54 42.62 -14.43
N GLU A 45 -33.55 42.57 -13.56
CA GLU A 45 -34.65 43.53 -13.55
C GLU A 45 -34.22 44.91 -13.04
N ALA A 46 -34.48 45.96 -13.81
CA ALA A 46 -34.12 47.34 -13.42
C ALA A 46 -34.77 47.82 -12.11
N GLY A 47 -35.89 47.22 -11.71
CA GLY A 47 -36.62 47.57 -10.48
C GLY A 47 -36.07 46.93 -9.20
N SER A 48 -35.22 45.90 -9.29
CA SER A 48 -34.76 45.15 -8.10
C SER A 48 -33.81 45.96 -7.22
N GLY A 49 -32.93 46.76 -7.84
CA GLY A 49 -31.97 47.62 -7.14
C GLY A 49 -30.85 46.89 -6.41
N VAL A 50 -30.78 45.56 -6.55
CA VAL A 50 -29.86 44.65 -5.83
C VAL A 50 -29.17 43.71 -6.82
N SER A 51 -28.01 43.21 -6.42
CA SER A 51 -27.20 42.25 -7.19
C SER A 51 -26.22 41.54 -6.26
N ALA A 52 -25.64 40.44 -6.73
CA ALA A 52 -24.47 39.80 -6.13
C ALA A 52 -23.33 39.68 -7.17
N HIS A 53 -22.13 39.31 -6.74
CA HIS A 53 -21.06 39.03 -7.71
C HIS A 53 -21.30 37.66 -8.34
N TYR A 54 -21.70 36.67 -7.53
CA TYR A 54 -21.90 35.30 -7.97
C TYR A 54 -23.19 34.67 -7.44
N LEU A 55 -23.70 33.68 -8.18
CA LEU A 55 -24.78 32.77 -7.78
C LEU A 55 -24.36 31.32 -8.02
N VAL A 56 -24.56 30.45 -7.03
CA VAL A 56 -24.22 29.02 -7.04
C VAL A 56 -25.50 28.18 -6.92
N GLY A 57 -25.78 27.36 -7.93
CA GLY A 57 -26.96 26.50 -8.01
C GLY A 57 -26.83 25.20 -7.21
N LEU A 58 -27.96 24.54 -6.95
CA LEU A 58 -28.02 23.22 -6.32
C LEU A 58 -27.38 22.12 -7.20
N ASP A 59 -27.16 22.38 -8.48
CA ASP A 59 -26.45 21.49 -9.41
C ASP A 59 -24.97 21.86 -9.59
N GLY A 60 -24.46 22.83 -8.82
CA GLY A 60 -23.08 23.29 -8.89
C GLY A 60 -22.79 24.30 -10.00
N ARG A 61 -23.78 24.73 -10.79
CA ARG A 61 -23.59 25.82 -11.77
C ARG A 61 -23.24 27.13 -11.06
N VAL A 62 -22.32 27.89 -11.65
CA VAL A 62 -21.90 29.21 -11.15
C VAL A 62 -22.11 30.27 -12.22
N VAL A 63 -22.79 31.36 -11.85
CA VAL A 63 -22.96 32.55 -12.70
C VAL A 63 -22.35 33.77 -12.02
N GLN A 64 -21.58 34.56 -12.76
CA GLN A 64 -21.09 35.88 -12.37
C GLN A 64 -21.97 36.99 -12.95
N PHE A 65 -22.42 37.94 -12.11
CA PHE A 65 -23.23 39.10 -12.52
C PHE A 65 -22.48 40.43 -12.49
N VAL A 66 -21.58 40.59 -11.52
CA VAL A 66 -20.79 41.81 -11.31
C VAL A 66 -19.32 41.41 -11.27
N ASP A 67 -18.49 42.12 -12.03
CA ASP A 67 -17.04 41.95 -11.99
C ASP A 67 -16.51 42.33 -10.60
N GLU A 68 -15.54 41.60 -10.07
CA GLU A 68 -15.02 41.84 -8.71
C GLU A 68 -14.29 43.18 -8.56
N HIS A 69 -13.92 43.84 -9.66
CA HIS A 69 -13.41 45.21 -9.65
C HIS A 69 -14.49 46.28 -9.42
N ASP A 70 -15.76 45.92 -9.61
CA ASP A 70 -16.93 46.71 -9.24
C ASP A 70 -17.57 46.16 -7.95
N ALA A 71 -18.47 46.92 -7.31
CA ALA A 71 -19.20 46.44 -6.14
C ALA A 71 -20.62 46.03 -6.53
N ALA A 72 -21.00 44.79 -6.21
CA ALA A 72 -22.41 44.39 -6.23
C ALA A 72 -23.21 45.02 -5.08
N ARG A 73 -24.52 45.17 -5.24
CA ARG A 73 -25.44 45.74 -4.24
C ARG A 73 -26.16 44.63 -3.48
N HIS A 74 -25.40 43.85 -2.71
CA HIS A 74 -25.88 42.63 -2.06
C HIS A 74 -26.16 42.77 -0.57
N VAL A 75 -25.61 43.80 0.09
CA VAL A 75 -25.68 43.91 1.55
C VAL A 75 -25.86 45.35 1.99
N ARG A 76 -26.52 45.55 3.12
CA ARG A 76 -26.45 46.80 3.89
C ARG A 76 -25.77 46.48 5.22
N SER A 77 -25.00 47.39 5.78
CA SER A 77 -24.41 47.17 7.12
C SER A 77 -25.35 47.75 8.17
N ASN A 78 -25.91 46.89 9.02
CA ASN A 78 -26.83 47.29 10.08
C ASN A 78 -26.62 46.42 11.33
N ARG A 79 -26.03 47.03 12.36
CA ARG A 79 -25.60 46.35 13.60
C ARG A 79 -24.77 45.07 13.33
N PRO A 80 -23.67 45.15 12.56
CA PRO A 80 -22.84 44.00 12.24
C PRO A 80 -22.22 43.37 13.49
N SER A 81 -22.30 42.03 13.61
CA SER A 81 -21.54 41.27 14.61
C SER A 81 -20.11 41.01 14.12
N SER A 82 -19.92 40.84 12.81
CA SER A 82 -18.61 40.75 12.15
C SER A 82 -17.77 41.97 12.51
N ARG A 83 -16.48 41.74 12.83
CA ARG A 83 -15.52 42.81 13.13
C ARG A 83 -15.08 43.54 11.87
N LEU A 84 -14.95 42.82 10.77
CA LEU A 84 -14.42 43.30 9.49
C LEU A 84 -15.32 44.39 8.88
N PHE A 85 -16.63 44.23 8.97
CA PHE A 85 -17.62 45.10 8.32
C PHE A 85 -18.31 46.11 9.25
N ARG A 86 -17.69 46.44 10.40
CA ARG A 86 -18.23 47.45 11.35
C ARG A 86 -18.15 48.89 10.85
N ARG A 87 -17.29 49.15 9.87
CA ARG A 87 -17.00 50.48 9.32
C ARG A 87 -16.89 50.38 7.81
N GLY A 88 -17.22 51.46 7.11
CA GLY A 88 -17.20 51.50 5.64
C GLY A 88 -18.45 50.91 5.00
N ASP A 89 -18.46 50.85 3.67
CA ASP A 89 -19.55 50.26 2.89
C ASP A 89 -19.25 48.78 2.66
N ALA A 90 -20.04 47.90 3.28
CA ALA A 90 -19.86 46.46 3.18
C ALA A 90 -19.95 45.96 1.72
N ASN A 91 -20.69 46.64 0.84
CA ASN A 91 -20.68 46.30 -0.59
C ASN A 91 -19.31 46.56 -1.22
N CYS A 92 -18.71 47.72 -0.92
CA CYS A 92 -17.42 48.13 -1.48
C CYS A 92 -16.23 47.38 -0.88
N SER A 93 -16.39 46.73 0.27
CA SER A 93 -15.31 45.99 0.95
C SER A 93 -15.47 44.47 0.88
N SER A 94 -16.47 43.93 0.17
CA SER A 94 -16.67 42.48 0.09
C SER A 94 -17.06 41.94 -1.28
N VAL A 95 -16.92 40.62 -1.44
CA VAL A 95 -17.50 39.86 -2.55
C VAL A 95 -18.72 39.09 -2.05
N GLY A 96 -19.91 39.47 -2.50
CA GLY A 96 -21.16 38.73 -2.25
C GLY A 96 -21.36 37.50 -3.13
N ILE A 97 -21.66 36.35 -2.52
CA ILE A 97 -21.98 35.07 -3.20
C ILE A 97 -23.35 34.58 -2.73
N GLU A 98 -24.26 34.31 -3.66
CA GLU A 98 -25.58 33.74 -3.42
C GLU A 98 -25.59 32.21 -3.60
N PHE A 99 -26.26 31.49 -2.71
CA PHE A 99 -26.45 30.04 -2.81
C PHE A 99 -27.93 29.69 -2.95
N GLU A 100 -28.30 28.99 -4.03
CA GLU A 100 -29.67 28.56 -4.28
C GLU A 100 -30.24 27.72 -3.12
N ASP A 101 -31.47 28.03 -2.74
CA ASP A 101 -32.24 27.36 -1.67
C ASP A 101 -33.55 26.74 -2.14
N ALA A 102 -33.84 26.80 -3.45
CA ALA A 102 -35.12 26.37 -4.03
C ALA A 102 -36.36 26.98 -3.33
N GLY A 103 -36.23 28.15 -2.69
CA GLY A 103 -37.31 28.85 -1.98
C GLY A 103 -37.56 28.40 -0.54
N ALA A 104 -36.69 27.57 0.05
CA ALA A 104 -36.83 27.10 1.43
C ALA A 104 -35.54 27.33 2.25
N PRO A 105 -35.26 28.57 2.70
CA PRO A 105 -33.93 28.96 3.19
C PRO A 105 -33.48 28.21 4.45
N ASP A 106 -34.42 27.76 5.28
CA ASP A 106 -34.14 27.04 6.54
C ASP A 106 -34.29 25.52 6.43
N ALA A 107 -34.84 25.00 5.33
CA ALA A 107 -35.23 23.59 5.19
C ALA A 107 -34.70 22.90 3.92
N ALA A 108 -34.16 23.66 2.96
CA ALA A 108 -33.70 23.12 1.70
C ALA A 108 -32.48 22.19 1.90
N PRO A 109 -32.48 20.98 1.33
CA PRO A 109 -31.30 20.13 1.31
C PRO A 109 -30.26 20.75 0.38
N ARG A 110 -29.13 21.20 0.94
CA ARG A 110 -27.97 21.70 0.19
C ARG A 110 -27.18 20.52 -0.37
N THR A 111 -26.90 20.54 -1.67
CA THR A 111 -26.27 19.42 -2.38
C THR A 111 -24.75 19.45 -2.23
N ALA A 112 -24.10 18.29 -2.45
CA ALA A 112 -22.64 18.22 -2.41
C ALA A 112 -22.00 19.03 -3.55
N GLU A 113 -22.65 19.06 -4.70
CA GLU A 113 -22.26 19.79 -5.91
C GLU A 113 -22.24 21.30 -5.66
N GLN A 114 -23.27 21.82 -4.97
CA GLN A 114 -23.33 23.23 -4.57
C GLN A 114 -22.23 23.61 -3.58
N TYR A 115 -21.95 22.74 -2.59
CA TYR A 115 -20.85 22.96 -1.64
C TYR A 115 -19.49 22.95 -2.33
N ALA A 116 -19.24 21.98 -3.20
CA ALA A 116 -17.99 21.87 -3.95
C ALA A 116 -17.74 23.09 -4.85
N ALA A 117 -18.76 23.49 -5.65
CA ALA A 117 -18.66 24.67 -6.51
C ALA A 117 -18.48 25.96 -5.70
N GLY A 118 -19.22 26.11 -4.59
CA GLY A 118 -19.10 27.25 -3.68
C GLY A 118 -17.72 27.35 -3.03
N ALA A 119 -17.19 26.23 -2.54
CA ALA A 119 -15.86 26.16 -1.94
C ALA A 119 -14.75 26.48 -2.95
N ALA A 120 -14.84 25.93 -4.17
CA ALA A 120 -13.91 26.24 -5.26
C ALA A 120 -13.93 27.73 -5.62
N LEU A 121 -15.13 28.32 -5.76
CA LEU A 121 -15.31 29.74 -6.04
C LEU A 121 -14.72 30.61 -4.92
N MET A 122 -15.02 30.30 -3.64
CA MET A 122 -14.49 31.03 -2.49
C MET A 122 -12.97 31.02 -2.45
N ARG A 123 -12.35 29.88 -2.76
CA ARG A 123 -10.89 29.76 -2.85
C ARG A 123 -10.32 30.69 -3.92
N GLU A 124 -10.90 30.70 -5.13
CA GLU A 124 -10.38 31.57 -6.19
C GLU A 124 -10.52 33.06 -5.84
N ILE A 125 -11.64 33.46 -5.23
CA ILE A 125 -11.85 34.83 -4.75
C ILE A 125 -10.80 35.17 -3.69
N ALA A 126 -10.59 34.26 -2.74
CA ALA A 126 -9.62 34.43 -1.68
C ALA A 126 -8.19 34.57 -2.20
N GLU A 127 -7.81 33.79 -3.21
CA GLU A 127 -6.51 33.89 -3.86
C GLU A 127 -6.36 35.23 -4.61
N ARG A 128 -7.34 35.61 -5.44
CA ARG A 128 -7.31 36.85 -6.23
C ARG A 128 -7.15 38.10 -5.36
N TRP A 129 -7.79 38.13 -4.20
CA TRP A 129 -7.83 39.30 -3.33
C TRP A 129 -7.04 39.15 -2.03
N SER A 130 -6.31 38.04 -1.87
CA SER A 130 -5.55 37.73 -0.65
C SER A 130 -6.42 37.77 0.62
N ILE A 131 -7.65 37.25 0.54
CA ILE A 131 -8.59 37.18 1.66
C ILE A 131 -8.33 35.88 2.43
N PRO A 132 -8.05 35.91 3.74
CA PRO A 132 -7.95 34.69 4.53
C PRO A 132 -9.25 33.88 4.47
N LEU A 133 -9.16 32.59 4.15
CA LEU A 133 -10.31 31.69 4.25
C LEU A 133 -10.53 31.36 5.71
N ASP A 134 -11.20 32.20 6.48
CA ASP A 134 -11.60 31.94 7.86
C ASP A 134 -12.94 32.60 8.17
N ARG A 135 -13.50 32.35 9.36
CA ARG A 135 -14.80 32.90 9.75
C ARG A 135 -14.77 34.36 10.19
N GLU A 136 -13.59 34.99 10.28
CA GLU A 136 -13.49 36.44 10.45
C GLU A 136 -13.67 37.19 9.11
N HIS A 137 -13.28 36.56 8.00
CA HIS A 137 -13.26 37.15 6.66
C HIS A 137 -14.33 36.60 5.72
N VAL A 138 -14.77 35.36 5.91
CA VAL A 138 -15.93 34.76 5.21
C VAL A 138 -17.08 34.72 6.18
N VAL A 139 -18.12 35.54 5.95
CA VAL A 139 -19.23 35.75 6.90
C VAL A 139 -20.59 35.60 6.23
N GLY A 140 -21.62 35.19 6.97
CA GLY A 140 -22.99 35.17 6.49
C GLY A 140 -23.62 36.57 6.50
N HIS A 141 -24.61 36.81 5.65
CA HIS A 141 -25.32 38.10 5.59
C HIS A 141 -25.82 38.59 6.96
N ARG A 142 -26.39 37.71 7.79
CA ARG A 142 -26.85 38.04 9.15
C ARG A 142 -25.76 38.55 10.09
N GLU A 143 -24.50 38.26 9.79
CA GLU A 143 -23.34 38.72 10.57
C GLU A 143 -22.94 40.16 10.20
N VAL A 144 -23.43 40.66 9.06
CA VAL A 144 -23.24 42.04 8.56
C VAL A 144 -24.48 42.90 8.74
N ASP A 145 -25.68 42.30 8.62
CA ASP A 145 -26.98 42.91 8.92
C ASP A 145 -27.78 42.02 9.87
N ALA A 146 -27.85 42.39 11.15
CA ALA A 146 -28.53 41.60 12.17
C ALA A 146 -30.06 41.49 11.96
N SER A 147 -30.65 42.25 11.03
CA SER A 147 -32.07 42.13 10.67
C SER A 147 -32.36 41.00 9.68
N GLN A 148 -31.32 40.39 9.10
CA GLN A 148 -31.45 39.32 8.11
C GLN A 148 -31.40 37.93 8.76
N THR A 149 -32.12 36.97 8.16
CA THR A 149 -32.06 35.54 8.52
C THR A 149 -31.12 34.74 7.60
N CYS A 150 -30.75 35.34 6.47
CA CYS A 150 -29.78 34.83 5.50
C CYS A 150 -28.39 34.58 6.12
N PRO A 151 -27.70 33.46 5.83
CA PRO A 151 -27.95 32.50 4.75
C PRO A 151 -28.77 31.24 5.14
N GLY A 152 -29.67 31.34 6.14
CA GLY A 152 -30.56 30.24 6.50
C GLY A 152 -29.80 29.03 7.05
N ASN A 153 -30.05 27.84 6.48
CA ASN A 153 -29.43 26.58 6.89
C ASN A 153 -28.08 26.26 6.19
N LEU A 154 -27.55 27.18 5.39
CA LEU A 154 -26.27 26.96 4.70
C LEU A 154 -25.10 26.94 5.70
N ASP A 155 -24.41 25.80 5.76
CA ASP A 155 -23.22 25.60 6.60
C ASP A 155 -21.99 26.34 6.03
N ILE A 156 -21.72 27.55 6.54
CA ILE A 156 -20.57 28.36 6.13
C ILE A 156 -19.25 27.77 6.65
N ASP A 157 -19.26 27.14 7.83
CA ASP A 157 -18.06 26.54 8.42
C ASP A 157 -17.56 25.40 7.53
N ARG A 158 -18.48 24.58 7.02
CA ARG A 158 -18.20 23.57 6.00
C ARG A 158 -17.64 24.16 4.71
N LEU A 159 -18.23 25.24 4.18
CA LEU A 159 -17.73 25.90 2.96
C LEU A 159 -16.28 26.40 3.14
N VAL A 160 -15.99 27.01 4.29
CA VAL A 160 -14.64 27.49 4.62
C VAL A 160 -13.66 26.32 4.75
N GLU A 161 -14.06 25.23 5.41
CA GLU A 161 -13.20 24.05 5.56
C GLU A 161 -12.95 23.36 4.21
N GLU A 162 -13.98 23.15 3.39
CA GLU A 162 -13.81 22.56 2.05
C GLU A 162 -12.96 23.45 1.14
N ALA A 163 -13.09 24.78 1.24
CA ALA A 163 -12.27 25.74 0.50
C ALA A 163 -10.80 25.68 0.95
N ARG A 164 -10.53 25.51 2.25
CA ARG A 164 -9.18 25.35 2.82
C ARG A 164 -8.53 24.04 2.43
N VAL A 165 -9.25 22.93 2.60
CA VAL A 165 -8.77 21.58 2.25
C VAL A 165 -8.44 21.52 0.76
N SER A 166 -9.26 22.15 -0.08
CA SER A 166 -9.02 22.25 -1.51
C SER A 166 -7.92 23.27 -1.88
N ALA A 167 -7.66 24.28 -1.04
CA ALA A 167 -6.53 25.22 -1.20
C ALA A 167 -5.18 24.59 -0.84
N ALA A 168 -5.15 23.62 0.08
CA ALA A 168 -3.99 22.77 0.30
C ALA A 168 -3.70 21.81 -0.88
N ALA A 169 -4.58 21.78 -1.89
CA ALA A 169 -4.58 20.81 -3.00
C ALA A 169 -4.60 21.42 -4.42
N THR A 170 -4.36 22.74 -4.62
CA THR A 170 -4.28 23.35 -5.98
C THR A 170 -3.02 24.23 -6.10
N PRO A 171 -2.34 24.27 -7.26
CA PRO A 171 -0.88 24.28 -7.32
C PRO A 171 -0.29 25.69 -7.39
N GLN A 172 0.37 26.10 -6.32
CA GLN A 172 1.62 26.84 -6.48
C GLN A 172 2.66 25.80 -6.86
N GLY A 173 3.41 26.03 -7.95
CA GLY A 173 4.33 25.05 -8.54
C GLY A 173 5.03 24.21 -7.48
N HIS A 174 4.91 22.88 -7.59
CA HIS A 174 5.40 21.94 -6.59
C HIS A 174 6.88 22.22 -6.32
N GLN A 175 7.15 22.94 -5.23
CA GLN A 175 8.44 22.99 -4.56
C GLN A 175 8.45 21.89 -3.51
N GLY A 176 8.04 20.68 -3.91
CA GLY A 176 8.20 19.49 -3.07
C GLY A 176 9.69 19.23 -2.88
N MET A 177 10.08 18.75 -1.70
CA MET A 177 11.46 18.36 -1.42
C MET A 177 11.99 17.29 -2.40
N ASN A 178 11.08 16.50 -3.00
CA ASN A 178 11.37 15.38 -3.88
C ASN A 178 10.79 15.63 -5.29
N ARG A 179 11.65 15.81 -6.30
CA ARG A 179 11.27 16.02 -7.69
C ARG A 179 10.89 14.70 -8.37
N LEU A 180 9.65 14.59 -8.82
CA LEU A 180 9.12 13.49 -9.62
C LEU A 180 9.12 13.87 -11.10
N VAL A 181 9.76 13.04 -11.93
CA VAL A 181 9.72 13.17 -13.38
C VAL A 181 8.97 11.98 -13.99
N CYS A 182 8.02 12.28 -14.87
CA CYS A 182 7.26 11.27 -15.60
C CYS A 182 7.92 10.95 -16.95
N LEU A 183 8.03 9.67 -17.29
CA LEU A 183 8.70 9.19 -18.50
C LEU A 183 7.67 8.71 -19.51
N LEU A 184 7.67 9.34 -20.69
CA LEU A 184 6.66 9.14 -21.72
C LEU A 184 7.25 8.66 -23.06
N PRO A 185 7.19 7.36 -23.39
CA PRO A 185 7.33 6.91 -24.77
C PRO A 185 6.01 7.14 -25.51
N VAL A 186 6.05 7.80 -26.68
CA VAL A 186 4.83 8.19 -27.38
C VAL A 186 5.00 8.14 -28.91
N ARG A 187 3.94 7.77 -29.62
CA ARG A 187 3.89 7.81 -31.08
C ARG A 187 2.45 7.97 -31.58
N ASN A 188 2.17 9.04 -32.31
CA ASN A 188 0.86 9.33 -32.88
C ASN A 188 -0.29 9.35 -31.84
N GLU A 189 -0.11 10.12 -30.78
CA GLU A 189 -1.06 10.23 -29.66
C GLU A 189 -1.55 11.69 -29.49
N GLU A 190 -1.74 12.43 -30.59
CA GLU A 190 -2.17 13.84 -30.53
C GLU A 190 -3.53 14.02 -29.82
N ASP A 191 -4.38 13.00 -29.83
CA ASP A 191 -5.69 13.00 -29.19
C ASP A 191 -5.61 12.79 -27.66
N ASP A 192 -4.70 11.93 -27.19
CA ASP A 192 -4.59 11.59 -25.77
C ASP A 192 -3.58 12.47 -25.01
N LEU A 193 -2.66 13.14 -25.72
CA LEU A 193 -1.63 13.98 -25.10
C LEU A 193 -2.16 15.13 -24.23
N PRO A 194 -3.18 15.91 -24.64
CA PRO A 194 -3.70 16.99 -23.80
C PRO A 194 -4.20 16.49 -22.45
N GLY A 195 -5.04 15.45 -22.43
CA GLY A 195 -5.56 14.88 -21.19
C GLY A 195 -4.46 14.19 -20.34
N TYR A 196 -3.43 13.65 -20.98
CA TYR A 196 -2.26 13.11 -20.30
C TYR A 196 -1.52 14.21 -19.55
N LEU A 197 -1.20 15.31 -20.23
CA LEU A 197 -0.48 16.44 -19.63
C LEU A 197 -1.28 17.05 -18.47
N ASP A 198 -2.60 17.20 -18.63
CA ASP A 198 -3.50 17.68 -17.56
C ASP A 198 -3.53 16.76 -16.34
N SER A 199 -3.40 15.44 -16.54
CA SER A 199 -3.33 14.46 -15.46
C SER A 199 -1.97 14.48 -14.77
N VAL A 200 -0.88 14.48 -15.53
CA VAL A 200 0.49 14.43 -15.03
C VAL A 200 0.89 15.72 -14.30
N ALA A 201 0.43 16.88 -14.77
CA ALA A 201 0.65 18.18 -14.10
C ALA A 201 0.18 18.21 -12.64
N ARG A 202 -0.70 17.29 -12.23
CA ARG A 202 -1.24 17.21 -10.86
C ARG A 202 -0.26 16.58 -9.87
N PHE A 203 0.69 15.78 -10.34
CA PHE A 203 1.54 14.97 -9.46
C PHE A 203 2.99 14.82 -9.92
N ALA A 204 3.38 15.29 -11.11
CA ALA A 204 4.78 15.29 -11.54
C ALA A 204 5.27 16.73 -11.73
N ASP A 205 6.57 16.92 -11.54
CA ASP A 205 7.25 18.22 -11.69
C ASP A 205 7.67 18.46 -13.13
N ALA A 206 7.92 17.39 -13.87
CA ALA A 206 8.25 17.45 -15.29
C ALA A 206 7.93 16.14 -16.02
N VAL A 207 7.97 16.21 -17.34
CA VAL A 207 7.91 15.07 -18.27
C VAL A 207 9.18 15.05 -19.11
N VAL A 208 9.80 13.86 -19.20
CA VAL A 208 10.79 13.57 -20.24
C VAL A 208 10.12 12.64 -21.25
N ALA A 209 9.97 13.11 -22.47
CA ALA A 209 9.24 12.42 -23.53
C ALA A 209 10.18 11.90 -24.62
N LEU A 210 9.78 10.80 -25.26
CA LEU A 210 10.42 10.28 -26.47
C LEU A 210 9.33 10.09 -27.53
N ASP A 211 9.39 10.94 -28.54
CA ASP A 211 8.59 10.83 -29.75
C ASP A 211 9.21 9.78 -30.68
N ASP A 212 8.57 8.61 -30.79
CA ASP A 212 9.03 7.48 -31.58
C ASP A 212 8.67 7.62 -33.07
N GLY A 213 8.92 8.81 -33.63
CA GLY A 213 8.70 9.12 -35.04
C GLY A 213 7.22 9.31 -35.38
N SER A 214 6.55 10.21 -34.66
CA SER A 214 5.17 10.60 -34.95
C SER A 214 5.04 11.34 -36.28
N THR A 215 3.90 11.16 -36.92
CA THR A 215 3.52 11.78 -38.20
C THR A 215 2.36 12.78 -38.05
N ASP A 216 1.80 12.89 -36.84
CA ASP A 216 0.74 13.83 -36.46
C ASP A 216 1.30 14.99 -35.62
N ARG A 217 0.45 15.72 -34.89
CA ARG A 217 0.89 16.86 -34.07
C ARG A 217 1.51 16.48 -32.73
N THR A 218 1.67 15.20 -32.40
CA THR A 218 2.26 14.72 -31.12
C THR A 218 3.53 15.48 -30.75
N ALA A 219 4.50 15.54 -31.66
CA ALA A 219 5.79 16.19 -31.44
C ALA A 219 5.66 17.70 -31.19
N SER A 220 4.66 18.35 -31.78
CA SER A 220 4.42 19.79 -31.60
C SER A 220 3.77 20.09 -30.25
N ILE A 221 2.82 19.24 -29.81
CA ILE A 221 2.15 19.36 -28.50
C ILE A 221 3.17 19.21 -27.38
N LEU A 222 4.05 18.20 -27.45
CA LEU A 222 5.11 17.99 -26.45
C LEU A 222 6.02 19.22 -26.32
N ARG A 223 6.52 19.76 -27.43
CA ARG A 223 7.44 20.92 -27.42
C ARG A 223 6.80 22.24 -26.97
N GLN A 224 5.48 22.33 -27.01
CA GLN A 224 4.73 23.52 -26.58
C GLN A 224 4.35 23.47 -25.10
N SER A 225 4.43 22.30 -24.46
CA SER A 225 4.06 22.15 -23.06
C SER A 225 5.19 22.61 -22.13
N GLU A 226 4.86 23.48 -21.18
CA GLU A 226 5.80 23.90 -20.13
C GLU A 226 6.16 22.78 -19.15
N LEU A 227 5.36 21.71 -19.09
CA LEU A 227 5.61 20.55 -18.23
C LEU A 227 6.69 19.62 -18.82
N VAL A 228 6.95 19.71 -20.12
CA VAL A 228 7.87 18.80 -20.82
C VAL A 228 9.27 19.41 -20.85
N ASP A 229 10.17 18.87 -20.02
CA ASP A 229 11.55 19.34 -19.90
C ASP A 229 12.39 18.98 -21.14
N GLU A 230 12.16 17.77 -21.68
CA GLU A 230 12.94 17.25 -22.79
C GLU A 230 12.10 16.36 -23.71
N VAL A 231 12.35 16.49 -25.01
CA VAL A 231 11.74 15.64 -26.06
C VAL A 231 12.85 14.99 -26.87
N LEU A 232 13.08 13.70 -26.62
CA LEU A 232 13.85 12.84 -27.51
C LEU A 232 13.02 12.53 -28.76
N THR A 233 13.69 12.27 -29.89
CA THR A 233 13.00 11.98 -31.16
C THR A 233 13.69 10.85 -31.91
N ASN A 234 12.90 9.91 -32.42
CA ASN A 234 13.31 8.90 -33.40
C ASN A 234 12.84 9.27 -34.82
N PRO A 235 13.51 8.76 -35.87
CA PRO A 235 13.00 8.94 -37.23
C PRO A 235 11.62 8.26 -37.38
N PRO A 236 10.72 8.82 -38.22
CA PRO A 236 9.45 8.18 -38.54
C PRO A 236 9.62 6.75 -39.05
N ARG A 237 8.78 5.85 -38.56
CA ARG A 237 8.75 4.43 -38.97
C ARG A 237 7.55 4.16 -39.88
N PRO A 238 7.63 3.28 -40.88
CA PRO A 238 6.45 2.96 -41.70
C PRO A 238 5.42 2.11 -40.93
N ASP A 239 5.87 1.24 -40.03
CA ASP A 239 5.05 0.22 -39.34
C ASP A 239 5.62 -0.12 -37.93
N TYR A 240 5.04 -1.11 -37.23
CA TYR A 240 5.48 -1.62 -35.91
C TYR A 240 6.46 -2.79 -35.92
N THR A 241 6.92 -3.26 -37.08
CA THR A 241 7.85 -4.40 -37.15
C THR A 241 9.20 -4.12 -36.49
N THR A 242 9.72 -2.90 -36.61
CA THR A 242 10.99 -2.47 -36.00
C THR A 242 10.81 -1.71 -34.68
N TRP A 243 9.62 -1.76 -34.07
CA TRP A 243 9.38 -1.10 -32.78
C TRP A 243 10.19 -1.81 -31.69
N ASP A 244 10.99 -1.03 -30.96
CA ASP A 244 11.76 -1.46 -29.79
C ASP A 244 11.43 -0.57 -28.59
N ASP A 245 10.42 -1.00 -27.83
CA ASP A 245 9.97 -0.29 -26.63
C ASP A 245 11.04 -0.31 -25.53
N GLY A 246 11.77 -1.43 -25.39
CA GLY A 246 12.85 -1.57 -24.40
C GLY A 246 14.00 -0.60 -24.64
N ALA A 247 14.44 -0.46 -25.89
CA ALA A 247 15.49 0.51 -26.25
C ALA A 247 15.01 1.96 -26.04
N ASN A 248 13.77 2.27 -26.42
CA ASN A 248 13.18 3.59 -26.21
C ASN A 248 13.08 3.94 -24.72
N ARG A 249 12.63 3.01 -23.87
CA ARG A 249 12.57 3.22 -22.42
C ARG A 249 13.95 3.37 -21.79
N ASN A 250 14.96 2.59 -22.22
CA ASN A 250 16.33 2.80 -21.72
C ASN A 250 16.90 4.18 -22.10
N ARG A 251 16.57 4.72 -23.27
CA ARG A 251 16.96 6.08 -23.66
C ARG A 251 16.25 7.16 -22.84
N LEU A 252 14.95 7.00 -22.59
CA LEU A 252 14.20 7.87 -21.68
C LEU A 252 14.79 7.87 -20.27
N LEU A 253 15.11 6.69 -19.74
CA LEU A 253 15.72 6.56 -18.41
C LEU A 253 17.08 7.27 -18.35
N ALA A 254 17.90 7.15 -19.40
CA ALA A 254 19.19 7.84 -19.47
C ALA A 254 19.05 9.37 -19.50
N ALA A 255 18.13 9.91 -20.32
CA ALA A 255 17.87 11.34 -20.41
C ALA A 255 17.32 11.92 -19.09
N ALA A 256 16.41 11.20 -18.44
CA ALA A 256 15.89 11.59 -17.13
C ALA A 256 16.97 11.61 -16.03
N GLY A 257 18.08 10.91 -16.23
CA GLY A 257 19.22 10.97 -15.31
C GLY A 257 19.90 12.33 -15.25
N GLU A 258 19.75 13.14 -16.30
CA GLU A 258 20.30 14.50 -16.40
C GLU A 258 19.30 15.56 -15.90
N SER A 259 18.03 15.19 -15.69
CA SER A 259 16.97 16.12 -15.29
C SER A 259 16.96 16.44 -13.80
N GLY A 260 17.83 15.84 -12.98
CA GLY A 260 17.83 16.04 -11.53
C GLY A 260 16.59 15.50 -10.82
N ALA A 261 15.98 14.44 -11.36
CA ALA A 261 14.86 13.75 -10.74
C ALA A 261 15.30 12.98 -9.48
N ASP A 262 14.47 13.03 -8.42
CA ASP A 262 14.59 12.14 -7.26
C ASP A 262 13.79 10.85 -7.48
N TRP A 263 12.64 10.99 -8.14
CA TRP A 263 11.73 9.89 -8.46
C TRP A 263 11.38 9.89 -9.94
N LEU A 264 11.23 8.68 -10.50
CA LEU A 264 10.82 8.46 -11.87
C LEU A 264 9.55 7.62 -11.90
N MET A 265 8.59 8.03 -12.74
CA MET A 265 7.37 7.27 -12.98
C MET A 265 7.09 7.09 -14.47
N TRP A 266 6.78 5.86 -14.88
CA TRP A 266 6.22 5.61 -16.21
C TRP A 266 4.71 5.83 -16.21
N LEU A 267 4.20 6.55 -17.21
CA LEU A 267 2.78 6.64 -17.50
C LEU A 267 2.61 6.72 -19.02
N ASP A 268 1.73 5.88 -19.58
CA ASP A 268 1.52 5.85 -21.04
C ASP A 268 0.57 7.00 -21.46
N ALA A 269 0.65 7.45 -22.72
CA ALA A 269 -0.14 8.60 -23.22
C ALA A 269 -1.67 8.38 -23.06
N ASP A 270 -2.12 7.12 -23.11
CA ASP A 270 -3.51 6.70 -22.97
C ASP A 270 -3.91 6.38 -21.51
N GLU A 271 -3.12 6.79 -20.52
CA GLU A 271 -3.38 6.57 -19.10
C GLU A 271 -3.63 7.87 -18.31
N ARG A 272 -4.45 7.79 -17.27
CA ARG A 272 -4.75 8.91 -16.35
C ARG A 272 -4.68 8.48 -14.90
N ILE A 273 -4.22 9.37 -14.04
CA ILE A 273 -4.37 9.28 -12.59
C ILE A 273 -5.41 10.32 -12.16
N ASP A 274 -6.44 9.84 -11.47
CA ASP A 274 -7.53 10.68 -10.98
C ASP A 274 -7.02 11.64 -9.87
N VAL A 275 -7.72 12.75 -9.62
CA VAL A 275 -7.21 13.85 -8.78
C VAL A 275 -6.85 13.39 -7.35
N ASP A 276 -7.68 12.55 -6.74
CA ASP A 276 -7.42 12.06 -5.38
C ASP A 276 -6.27 11.04 -5.34
N ASP A 277 -6.15 10.22 -6.40
CA ASP A 277 -5.08 9.24 -6.54
C ASP A 277 -3.74 9.93 -6.88
N ALA A 278 -3.77 11.08 -7.56
CA ALA A 278 -2.63 11.94 -7.83
C ALA A 278 -2.12 12.62 -6.55
N ALA A 279 -3.03 13.14 -5.72
CA ALA A 279 -2.69 13.66 -4.39
C ALA A 279 -2.10 12.56 -3.49
N ALA A 280 -2.67 11.36 -3.51
CA ALA A 280 -2.16 10.21 -2.78
C ALA A 280 -0.77 9.76 -3.27
N LEU A 281 -0.49 9.86 -4.57
CA LEU A 281 0.84 9.59 -5.14
C LEU A 281 1.87 10.60 -4.65
N ARG A 282 1.52 11.89 -4.59
CA ARG A 282 2.41 12.90 -4.01
C ARG A 282 2.64 12.68 -2.53
N GLU A 283 1.59 12.41 -1.77
CA GLU A 283 1.73 12.07 -0.35
C GLU A 283 2.65 10.87 -0.14
N LEU A 284 2.51 9.83 -0.98
CA LEU A 284 3.39 8.67 -0.96
C LEU A 284 4.85 9.11 -1.19
N ILE A 285 5.14 9.85 -2.26
CA ILE A 285 6.50 10.29 -2.61
C ILE A 285 7.14 11.17 -1.52
N GLU A 286 6.34 12.02 -0.88
CA GLU A 286 6.83 12.98 0.12
C GLU A 286 7.02 12.37 1.50
N ARG A 287 6.25 11.33 1.87
CA ARG A 287 6.18 10.83 3.25
C ARG A 287 6.56 9.37 3.44
N ASP A 288 6.16 8.52 2.49
CA ASP A 288 6.14 7.06 2.70
C ASP A 288 6.99 6.29 1.68
N ALA A 289 7.39 6.93 0.58
CA ALA A 289 8.15 6.31 -0.48
C ALA A 289 9.63 6.22 -0.08
N VAL A 290 10.22 5.05 -0.29
CA VAL A 290 11.57 4.71 0.14
C VAL A 290 12.44 4.45 -1.09
N PRO A 291 13.55 5.20 -1.26
CA PRO A 291 14.49 4.97 -2.34
C PRO A 291 15.01 3.53 -2.40
N GLY A 292 15.00 2.92 -3.59
CA GLY A 292 15.39 1.53 -3.79
C GLY A 292 14.27 0.50 -3.68
N LEU A 293 13.03 0.95 -3.46
CA LEU A 293 11.81 0.18 -3.70
C LEU A 293 11.19 0.55 -5.04
N ALA A 294 10.40 -0.37 -5.60
CA ALA A 294 9.55 -0.10 -6.76
C ALA A 294 8.08 -0.17 -6.34
N TYR A 295 7.28 0.75 -6.82
CA TYR A 295 5.87 0.87 -6.45
C TYR A 295 4.96 0.50 -7.60
N GLY A 296 3.97 -0.32 -7.27
CA GLY A 296 2.95 -0.83 -8.18
C GLY A 296 1.59 -0.20 -7.97
N PHE A 297 0.85 -0.14 -9.06
CA PHE A 297 -0.43 0.54 -9.20
C PHE A 297 -1.46 -0.41 -9.79
N ARG A 298 -2.72 -0.18 -9.43
CA ARG A 298 -3.83 -0.94 -10.00
C ARG A 298 -4.34 -0.22 -11.25
N VAL A 299 -4.12 -0.81 -12.41
CA VAL A 299 -4.59 -0.29 -13.69
C VAL A 299 -5.95 -0.89 -14.02
N HIS A 300 -6.88 -0.02 -14.39
CA HIS A 300 -8.23 -0.37 -14.76
C HIS A 300 -8.50 0.05 -16.21
N ARG A 301 -8.92 -0.91 -17.02
CA ARG A 301 -9.35 -0.67 -18.39
C ARG A 301 -10.67 0.11 -18.39
N MET A 302 -10.69 1.30 -18.97
CA MET A 302 -11.90 2.12 -19.08
C MET A 302 -12.84 1.57 -20.16
N VAL A 303 -14.15 1.80 -20.02
CA VAL A 303 -15.20 1.23 -20.87
C VAL A 303 -16.26 2.29 -21.14
N GLY A 304 -16.40 2.71 -22.40
CA GLY A 304 -17.35 3.71 -22.87
C GLY A 304 -16.93 5.14 -22.53
N ASP A 305 -16.61 5.40 -21.27
CA ASP A 305 -16.23 6.71 -20.74
C ASP A 305 -15.16 6.56 -19.63
N GLU A 306 -14.72 7.69 -19.07
CA GLU A 306 -13.77 7.74 -17.94
C GLU A 306 -14.42 7.52 -16.56
N GLU A 307 -15.74 7.33 -16.52
CA GLU A 307 -16.50 7.04 -15.31
C GLU A 307 -16.77 5.54 -15.12
N HIS A 308 -16.45 4.70 -16.10
CA HIS A 308 -16.74 3.26 -16.05
C HIS A 308 -15.51 2.43 -16.46
N TYR A 309 -15.26 1.35 -15.73
CA TYR A 309 -14.10 0.50 -15.95
C TYR A 309 -14.42 -0.98 -15.79
N ASP A 310 -13.56 -1.83 -16.36
CA ASP A 310 -13.62 -3.27 -16.18
C ASP A 310 -13.09 -3.67 -14.80
N GLY A 311 -13.92 -4.37 -14.01
CA GLY A 311 -13.57 -4.89 -12.69
C GLY A 311 -12.35 -5.82 -12.71
N ALA A 312 -11.97 -6.36 -13.87
CA ALA A 312 -10.69 -7.00 -14.09
C ALA A 312 -9.54 -5.98 -14.15
N GLY A 313 -9.02 -5.59 -12.98
CA GLY A 313 -7.80 -4.76 -12.88
C GLY A 313 -6.52 -5.59 -12.96
N LEU A 314 -5.43 -4.96 -13.41
CA LEU A 314 -4.09 -5.57 -13.43
C LEU A 314 -3.09 -4.74 -12.61
N TRP A 315 -2.02 -5.39 -12.15
CA TRP A 315 -0.95 -4.72 -11.41
C TRP A 315 0.21 -4.40 -12.34
N VAL A 316 0.60 -3.14 -12.37
CA VAL A 316 1.81 -2.65 -13.06
C VAL A 316 2.76 -2.04 -12.03
N TYR A 317 4.06 -2.10 -12.27
CA TYR A 317 5.07 -1.45 -11.44
C TYR A 317 5.75 -0.38 -12.27
N ARG A 318 5.68 0.87 -11.81
CA ARG A 318 6.01 2.04 -12.65
C ARG A 318 6.76 3.16 -11.93
N LEU A 319 6.82 3.17 -10.59
CA LEU A 319 7.46 4.25 -9.81
C LEU A 319 8.68 3.72 -9.05
N PHE A 320 9.81 4.44 -9.09
CA PHE A 320 11.03 4.12 -8.33
C PHE A 320 11.90 5.37 -8.17
N ALA A 321 12.80 5.36 -7.18
CA ALA A 321 13.76 6.45 -7.00
C ALA A 321 14.87 6.37 -8.06
N HIS A 322 15.23 7.53 -8.61
CA HIS A 322 16.29 7.66 -9.60
C HIS A 322 17.66 7.37 -8.98
N ARG A 323 18.52 6.64 -9.71
CA ARG A 323 19.95 6.49 -9.41
C ARG A 323 20.76 6.51 -10.70
N PRO A 324 21.91 7.21 -10.72
CA PRO A 324 22.79 7.21 -11.88
C PRO A 324 23.19 5.80 -12.31
N GLY A 325 23.08 5.52 -13.61
CA GLY A 325 23.51 4.25 -14.22
C GLY A 325 22.49 3.11 -14.18
N GLN A 326 21.27 3.34 -13.69
CA GLN A 326 20.17 2.36 -13.76
C GLN A 326 19.88 1.91 -15.20
N ARG A 327 19.53 0.63 -15.37
CA ARG A 327 19.12 0.07 -16.67
C ARG A 327 17.89 -0.81 -16.56
N LEU A 328 17.07 -0.81 -17.60
CA LEU A 328 15.96 -1.74 -17.73
C LEU A 328 16.44 -3.02 -18.42
N ALA A 329 15.74 -4.13 -18.14
CA ALA A 329 15.98 -5.40 -18.81
C ALA A 329 15.98 -5.26 -20.34
N ASP A 330 16.93 -5.94 -20.99
CA ASP A 330 17.05 -5.97 -22.44
C ASP A 330 15.94 -6.84 -23.07
N ARG A 331 14.74 -6.25 -23.18
CA ARG A 331 13.55 -6.84 -23.81
C ARG A 331 12.91 -5.84 -24.75
N ARG A 332 12.78 -6.22 -26.01
CA ARG A 332 12.18 -5.39 -27.06
C ARG A 332 10.74 -4.96 -26.75
N LEU A 333 9.89 -5.90 -26.31
CA LEU A 333 8.48 -5.67 -25.95
C LEU A 333 8.15 -6.35 -24.61
N HIS A 334 7.09 -5.85 -23.94
CA HIS A 334 6.56 -6.37 -22.66
C HIS A 334 7.60 -6.46 -21.52
N GLY A 335 8.59 -5.57 -21.54
CA GLY A 335 9.47 -5.33 -20.41
C GLY A 335 8.72 -4.63 -19.27
N VAL A 336 8.90 -5.07 -18.03
CA VAL A 336 8.42 -4.29 -16.89
C VAL A 336 9.38 -3.12 -16.69
N PRO A 337 8.91 -1.87 -16.66
CA PRO A 337 9.79 -0.71 -16.72
C PRO A 337 10.33 -0.34 -15.32
N ILE A 338 10.91 -1.31 -14.63
CA ILE A 338 11.62 -1.14 -13.35
C ILE A 338 13.08 -1.55 -13.56
N PRO A 339 14.06 -0.77 -13.07
CA PRO A 339 15.47 -1.13 -13.22
C PRO A 339 15.82 -2.50 -12.64
N ASP A 340 16.68 -3.26 -13.33
CA ASP A 340 17.07 -4.62 -12.95
C ASP A 340 17.76 -4.68 -11.58
N GLU A 341 18.35 -3.56 -11.15
CA GLU A 341 18.98 -3.39 -9.85
C GLU A 341 17.98 -3.38 -8.69
N ILE A 342 16.68 -3.17 -8.97
CA ILE A 342 15.61 -3.25 -7.96
C ILE A 342 15.01 -4.67 -8.03
N PRO A 343 15.47 -5.60 -7.17
CA PRO A 343 14.97 -6.97 -7.22
C PRO A 343 13.47 -7.00 -6.97
N ARG A 344 12.77 -7.98 -7.57
CA ARG A 344 11.31 -8.16 -7.41
C ARG A 344 10.83 -8.25 -5.96
N SER A 345 11.70 -8.60 -5.03
CA SER A 345 11.38 -8.55 -3.61
C SER A 345 11.09 -7.12 -3.13
N ARG A 346 11.76 -6.12 -3.68
CA ARG A 346 11.56 -4.72 -3.27
C ARG A 346 10.36 -4.04 -3.95
N TRP A 347 9.43 -4.82 -4.50
CA TRP A 347 8.30 -4.31 -5.25
C TRP A 347 7.03 -4.28 -4.37
N ILE A 348 6.54 -3.08 -4.07
CA ILE A 348 5.42 -2.84 -3.15
C ILE A 348 4.17 -2.42 -3.94
N ARG A 349 2.99 -2.86 -3.49
CA ARG A 349 1.71 -2.45 -4.06
C ARG A 349 1.13 -1.26 -3.29
N THR A 350 0.72 -0.25 -4.03
CA THR A 350 -0.03 0.90 -3.52
C THR A 350 -1.53 0.64 -3.65
N THR A 351 -2.37 1.45 -3.03
CA THR A 351 -3.81 1.49 -3.33
C THR A 351 -4.15 2.49 -4.43
N ILE A 352 -3.15 3.11 -5.06
CA ILE A 352 -3.30 4.14 -6.08
C ILE A 352 -3.70 3.49 -7.40
N ARG A 353 -4.67 4.12 -8.08
CA ARG A 353 -5.31 3.57 -9.28
C ARG A 353 -4.97 4.39 -10.53
N ILE A 354 -4.87 3.69 -11.66
CA ILE A 354 -4.64 4.27 -12.98
C ILE A 354 -5.80 3.89 -13.89
N LYS A 355 -6.36 4.87 -14.59
CA LYS A 355 -7.32 4.69 -15.68
C LYS A 355 -6.55 4.43 -16.98
N HIS A 356 -6.95 3.45 -17.77
CA HIS A 356 -6.32 3.12 -19.05
C HIS A 356 -7.35 3.17 -20.18
N LEU A 357 -7.19 4.16 -21.06
CA LEU A 357 -8.15 4.58 -22.09
C LEU A 357 -8.05 3.76 -23.38
N ALA A 358 -6.99 2.98 -23.58
CA ALA A 358 -6.87 2.10 -24.76
C ALA A 358 -8.01 1.09 -24.92
N GLY A 359 -8.77 0.82 -23.85
CA GLY A 359 -9.92 -0.07 -23.87
C GLY A 359 -11.28 0.61 -23.99
N LEU A 360 -11.33 1.95 -24.05
CA LEU A 360 -12.54 2.76 -23.93
C LEU A 360 -13.63 2.31 -24.91
N ASP A 361 -13.28 2.16 -26.18
CA ASP A 361 -14.19 1.74 -27.24
C ASP A 361 -13.59 0.62 -28.09
N GLU A 362 -14.41 0.06 -28.99
CA GLU A 362 -14.01 -1.04 -29.87
C GLU A 362 -12.88 -0.65 -30.82
N ARG A 363 -12.95 0.55 -31.40
CA ARG A 363 -11.94 1.06 -32.33
C ARG A 363 -10.56 1.14 -31.67
N ARG A 364 -10.46 1.63 -30.44
CA ARG A 364 -9.21 1.70 -29.67
C ARG A 364 -8.64 0.31 -29.37
N ARG A 365 -9.51 -0.65 -29.02
CA ARG A 365 -9.10 -2.05 -28.79
C ARG A 365 -8.58 -2.70 -30.06
N GLU A 366 -9.26 -2.51 -31.19
CA GLU A 366 -8.83 -2.99 -32.50
C GLU A 366 -7.50 -2.38 -32.93
N ALA A 367 -7.33 -1.07 -32.78
CA ALA A 367 -6.07 -0.39 -33.09
C ALA A 367 -4.91 -0.92 -32.24
N ARG A 368 -5.12 -1.12 -30.93
CA ARG A 368 -4.12 -1.70 -30.02
C ARG A 368 -3.80 -3.15 -30.39
N PHE A 369 -4.82 -3.95 -30.73
CA PHE A 369 -4.61 -5.32 -31.20
C PHE A 369 -3.79 -5.36 -32.49
N ALA A 370 -4.13 -4.54 -33.49
CA ALA A 370 -3.41 -4.46 -34.76
C ALA A 370 -1.95 -4.05 -34.56
N LYS A 371 -1.70 -3.04 -33.70
CA LYS A 371 -0.36 -2.60 -33.32
C LYS A 371 0.51 -3.75 -32.79
N TYR A 372 -0.01 -4.55 -31.85
CA TYR A 372 0.76 -5.66 -31.28
C TYR A 372 0.87 -6.86 -32.23
N ALA A 373 -0.16 -7.15 -33.02
CA ALA A 373 -0.13 -8.21 -34.03
C ALA A 373 0.92 -7.93 -35.11
N GLU A 374 1.11 -6.68 -35.51
CA GLU A 374 2.17 -6.28 -36.44
C GLU A 374 3.55 -6.26 -35.78
N ALA A 375 3.65 -5.83 -34.51
CA ALA A 375 4.91 -5.77 -33.78
C ALA A 375 5.49 -7.14 -33.42
N ASP A 376 4.64 -8.12 -33.14
CA ASP A 376 5.00 -9.46 -32.64
C ASP A 376 4.22 -10.56 -33.38
N PRO A 377 4.42 -10.70 -34.71
CA PRO A 377 3.62 -11.62 -35.55
C PRO A 377 3.81 -13.09 -35.16
N GLU A 378 5.01 -13.45 -34.71
CA GLU A 378 5.38 -14.81 -34.29
C GLU A 378 5.12 -15.07 -32.80
N ARG A 379 4.56 -14.10 -32.06
CA ARG A 379 4.22 -14.21 -30.61
C ARG A 379 5.42 -14.54 -29.72
N GLU A 380 6.60 -14.05 -30.07
CA GLU A 380 7.83 -14.29 -29.32
C GLU A 380 7.81 -13.60 -27.95
N HIS A 381 7.11 -12.47 -27.84
CA HIS A 381 7.04 -11.70 -26.61
C HIS A 381 5.80 -11.99 -25.77
N GLN A 382 4.74 -12.53 -26.37
CA GLN A 382 3.50 -12.92 -25.70
C GLN A 382 2.93 -14.21 -26.31
N GLU A 383 3.40 -15.37 -25.83
CA GLU A 383 3.03 -16.70 -26.36
C GLU A 383 1.49 -16.93 -26.40
N ALA A 384 0.78 -16.41 -25.39
CA ALA A 384 -0.69 -16.50 -25.31
C ALA A 384 -1.43 -15.65 -26.37
N GLY A 385 -0.72 -14.78 -27.09
CA GLY A 385 -1.28 -13.84 -28.06
C GLY A 385 -1.96 -12.61 -27.44
N TYR A 386 -2.56 -11.81 -28.31
CA TYR A 386 -3.14 -10.49 -27.98
C TYR A 386 -4.68 -10.48 -28.03
N ASP A 387 -5.32 -11.63 -28.26
CA ASP A 387 -6.77 -11.73 -28.41
C ASP A 387 -7.55 -11.20 -27.19
N HIS A 388 -6.93 -11.29 -26.00
CA HIS A 388 -7.45 -10.73 -24.75
C HIS A 388 -7.71 -9.21 -24.79
N VAL A 389 -7.06 -8.47 -25.70
CA VAL A 389 -7.29 -7.03 -25.91
C VAL A 389 -8.70 -6.79 -26.46
N LEU A 390 -9.23 -7.71 -27.26
CA LEU A 390 -10.54 -7.61 -27.90
C LEU A 390 -11.67 -8.15 -27.00
N GLU A 391 -11.35 -8.82 -25.89
CA GLU A 391 -12.36 -9.39 -25.00
C GLU A 391 -13.28 -8.29 -24.41
N PRO A 392 -14.61 -8.52 -24.36
CA PRO A 392 -15.53 -7.59 -23.71
C PRO A 392 -15.24 -7.47 -22.21
N PRO A 393 -15.71 -6.40 -21.53
CA PRO A 393 -15.51 -6.23 -20.10
C PRO A 393 -16.18 -7.33 -19.28
N ARG A 394 -15.48 -7.85 -18.26
CA ARG A 394 -16.04 -8.89 -17.38
C ARG A 394 -17.14 -8.35 -16.49
N SER A 395 -16.94 -7.14 -15.97
CA SER A 395 -17.93 -6.42 -15.17
C SER A 395 -17.67 -4.94 -15.30
N VAL A 396 -18.69 -4.17 -15.68
CA VAL A 396 -18.59 -2.71 -15.75
C VAL A 396 -18.86 -2.13 -14.36
N VAL A 397 -17.89 -1.41 -13.81
CA VAL A 397 -17.95 -0.80 -12.49
C VAL A 397 -17.79 0.71 -12.64
N ARG A 398 -18.60 1.48 -11.90
CA ARG A 398 -18.45 2.94 -11.86
C ARG A 398 -17.20 3.34 -11.08
N TRP A 399 -16.37 4.20 -11.67
CA TRP A 399 -15.24 4.85 -11.02
C TRP A 399 -15.76 5.72 -9.88
N ARG A 400 -15.20 5.51 -8.68
CA ARG A 400 -15.51 6.34 -7.51
C ARG A 400 -14.25 7.06 -7.06
N PRO A 401 -14.38 8.31 -6.59
CA PRO A 401 -13.32 9.04 -5.89
C PRO A 401 -12.66 8.18 -4.82
N ARG A 402 -11.37 8.43 -4.58
CA ARG A 402 -10.61 7.69 -3.57
C ARG A 402 -11.18 8.05 -2.19
N PRO A 403 -11.57 7.07 -1.35
CA PRO A 403 -12.04 7.37 0.00
C PRO A 403 -10.99 8.14 0.83
N PRO A 404 -11.39 9.21 1.54
CA PRO A 404 -10.50 9.91 2.46
C PRO A 404 -9.89 8.96 3.49
N GLY A 405 -8.59 9.10 3.77
CA GLY A 405 -7.88 8.28 4.74
C GLY A 405 -7.65 6.82 4.32
N GLN A 406 -7.90 6.46 3.06
CA GLN A 406 -7.49 5.15 2.55
C GLN A 406 -5.96 5.01 2.63
N PRO A 407 -5.42 3.90 3.20
CA PRO A 407 -3.98 3.69 3.29
C PRO A 407 -3.31 3.75 1.92
N LEU A 408 -2.15 4.41 1.82
CA LEU A 408 -1.42 4.57 0.55
C LEU A 408 -0.85 3.24 0.05
N LEU A 409 -0.37 2.40 0.97
CA LEU A 409 0.07 1.04 0.69
C LEU A 409 -1.09 0.05 0.88
N GLU A 410 -1.11 -1.02 0.09
CA GLU A 410 -2.12 -2.06 0.24
C GLU A 410 -1.98 -2.70 1.65
N PRO A 411 -3.01 -2.63 2.53
CA PRO A 411 -2.88 -3.11 3.89
C PRO A 411 -2.71 -4.63 3.93
N ALA A 412 -1.93 -5.10 4.89
CA ALA A 412 -1.88 -6.52 5.24
C ALA A 412 -3.30 -7.02 5.62
N PRO A 413 -3.62 -8.31 5.38
CA PRO A 413 -4.93 -8.86 5.73
C PRO A 413 -5.33 -8.61 7.19
N ARG A 414 -6.64 -8.53 7.48
CA ARG A 414 -7.16 -8.29 8.84
C ARG A 414 -6.58 -9.29 9.86
N GLY A 415 -6.05 -8.79 10.98
CA GLY A 415 -5.49 -9.57 12.09
C GLY A 415 -3.97 -9.46 12.30
N TRP A 416 -3.31 -8.61 11.51
CA TRP A 416 -1.86 -8.39 11.51
C TRP A 416 -1.58 -6.94 11.93
N ALA A 417 -0.40 -6.68 12.50
CA ALA A 417 -0.05 -5.33 12.94
C ALA A 417 0.02 -4.37 11.75
N ALA A 418 -0.23 -3.08 12.00
CA ALA A 418 -0.09 -2.03 10.98
C ALA A 418 1.31 -2.08 10.33
N PRO A 419 1.45 -1.73 9.03
CA PRO A 419 2.76 -1.63 8.39
C PRO A 419 3.69 -0.73 9.22
N VAL A 420 4.95 -1.12 9.32
CA VAL A 420 5.94 -0.40 10.13
C VAL A 420 6.29 0.96 9.50
N PRO A 421 6.44 2.05 10.28
CA PRO A 421 6.72 3.39 9.76
C PRO A 421 7.98 3.47 8.88
N ALA A 422 7.95 4.33 7.85
CA ALA A 422 9.03 4.55 6.88
C ALA A 422 10.40 4.83 7.51
N ALA A 423 10.45 5.52 8.66
CA ALA A 423 11.67 5.81 9.42
C ALA A 423 12.47 4.55 9.86
N VAL A 424 11.81 3.40 9.98
CA VAL A 424 12.42 2.10 10.34
C VAL A 424 12.96 1.35 9.10
N ILE A 425 12.61 1.82 7.91
CA ILE A 425 13.13 1.35 6.61
C ILE A 425 14.27 2.27 6.14
N GLU A 426 14.17 3.58 6.38
CA GLU A 426 15.22 4.58 6.09
C GLU A 426 16.52 4.31 6.85
N ALA A 427 16.44 3.87 8.12
CA ALA A 427 17.62 3.52 8.92
C ALA A 427 18.41 2.29 8.39
N ASP A 428 17.84 1.51 7.47
CA ASP A 428 18.48 0.31 6.90
C ASP A 428 19.39 0.61 5.69
N LEU A 429 19.35 1.82 5.11
CA LEU A 429 19.85 2.05 3.75
C LEU A 429 21.27 2.61 3.59
N GLU A 430 21.94 3.10 4.65
CA GLU A 430 23.32 3.61 4.49
C GLU A 430 24.41 2.95 5.34
N GLU A 431 24.15 2.34 6.52
CA GLU A 431 25.22 1.71 7.33
C GLU A 431 24.75 0.48 8.17
N GLY A 432 23.69 -0.22 7.75
CA GLY A 432 23.13 -1.36 8.49
C GLY A 432 23.85 -2.70 8.28
N PRO A 433 23.76 -3.66 9.23
CA PRO A 433 24.18 -5.04 8.98
C PRO A 433 23.39 -5.64 7.81
N ALA A 434 23.94 -6.59 7.05
CA ALA A 434 23.20 -7.31 6.01
C ALA A 434 22.14 -8.26 6.60
N LEU A 435 22.34 -8.77 7.82
CA LEU A 435 21.43 -9.70 8.47
C LEU A 435 21.31 -9.44 9.98
N SER A 436 20.09 -9.52 10.50
CA SER A 436 19.82 -9.58 11.94
C SER A 436 19.44 -11.00 12.34
N ALA A 437 20.25 -11.62 13.19
CA ALA A 437 19.96 -12.92 13.79
C ALA A 437 19.24 -12.71 15.14
N ILE A 438 17.94 -13.00 15.17
CA ILE A 438 17.07 -12.80 16.33
C ILE A 438 16.85 -14.13 17.06
N VAL A 439 17.39 -14.26 18.27
CA VAL A 439 17.18 -15.41 19.15
C VAL A 439 16.07 -15.06 20.14
N ILE A 440 14.93 -15.74 20.06
CA ILE A 440 13.88 -15.63 21.08
C ILE A 440 14.07 -16.72 22.14
N ALA A 441 13.99 -16.34 23.42
CA ALA A 441 14.18 -17.24 24.55
C ALA A 441 13.13 -16.99 25.64
N HIS A 442 12.66 -18.08 26.25
CA HIS A 442 11.79 -18.03 27.42
C HIS A 442 12.26 -19.05 28.44
N ASP A 443 12.69 -18.56 29.61
CA ASP A 443 13.28 -19.36 30.68
C ASP A 443 14.25 -20.45 30.17
N ASP A 444 15.33 -20.04 29.49
CA ASP A 444 16.27 -20.92 28.77
C ASP A 444 17.74 -20.76 29.19
N GLU A 445 17.98 -20.42 30.46
CA GLU A 445 19.30 -20.17 31.05
C GLU A 445 20.32 -21.28 30.73
N ASP A 446 19.91 -22.55 30.81
CA ASP A 446 20.76 -23.72 30.60
C ASP A 446 21.27 -23.91 29.15
N ARG A 447 20.60 -23.31 28.15
CA ARG A 447 20.89 -23.57 26.73
C ARG A 447 21.28 -22.32 25.95
N ILE A 448 20.89 -21.14 26.43
CA ILE A 448 21.06 -19.89 25.70
C ILE A 448 22.52 -19.61 25.36
N GLU A 449 23.46 -19.93 26.26
CA GLU A 449 24.90 -19.71 26.04
C GLU A 449 25.41 -20.45 24.81
N ALA A 450 25.11 -21.74 24.68
CA ALA A 450 25.55 -22.55 23.54
C ALA A 450 24.89 -22.10 22.23
N SER A 451 23.61 -21.70 22.29
CA SER A 451 22.87 -21.20 21.12
C SER A 451 23.46 -19.88 20.62
N VAL A 452 23.51 -18.85 21.49
CA VAL A 452 24.01 -17.51 21.15
C VAL A 452 25.48 -17.57 20.74
N GLY A 453 26.31 -18.33 21.47
CA GLY A 453 27.72 -18.52 21.11
C GLY A 453 27.89 -19.07 19.69
N SER A 454 27.03 -19.98 19.25
CA SER A 454 27.09 -20.53 17.88
C SER A 454 26.67 -19.54 16.79
N VAL A 455 25.82 -18.56 17.12
CA VAL A 455 25.37 -17.50 16.21
C VAL A 455 26.44 -16.41 16.13
N VAL A 456 27.01 -16.00 17.26
CA VAL A 456 28.07 -15.00 17.35
C VAL A 456 29.36 -15.48 16.65
N ALA A 457 29.68 -16.77 16.74
CA ALA A 457 30.86 -17.36 16.10
C ALA A 457 30.72 -17.58 14.58
N GLN A 458 29.63 -17.09 13.95
CA GLN A 458 29.46 -17.23 12.51
C GLN A 458 30.37 -16.26 11.75
N GLU A 459 31.09 -16.78 10.77
CA GLU A 459 31.85 -15.97 9.82
C GLU A 459 31.00 -15.69 8.58
N CYS A 460 30.75 -14.41 8.31
CA CYS A 460 29.98 -13.95 7.16
C CYS A 460 30.80 -12.97 6.30
N PRO A 461 30.64 -13.00 4.97
CA PRO A 461 31.26 -12.00 4.09
C PRO A 461 30.74 -10.57 4.31
N GLU A 462 29.50 -10.46 4.81
CA GLU A 462 28.81 -9.20 5.06
C GLU A 462 28.55 -9.06 6.57
N PRO A 463 28.52 -7.83 7.11
CA PRO A 463 28.27 -7.61 8.53
C PRO A 463 26.89 -8.15 8.93
N PHE A 464 26.78 -8.70 10.13
CA PHE A 464 25.50 -9.11 10.70
C PHE A 464 25.45 -8.72 12.18
N GLU A 465 24.25 -8.59 12.72
CA GLU A 465 24.03 -8.36 14.14
C GLU A 465 23.29 -9.52 14.80
N VAL A 466 23.38 -9.59 16.13
CA VAL A 466 22.68 -10.58 16.94
C VAL A 466 21.83 -9.85 17.97
N VAL A 467 20.54 -10.20 18.01
CA VAL A 467 19.57 -9.68 18.96
C VAL A 467 18.99 -10.85 19.74
N VAL A 468 19.03 -10.81 21.07
CA VAL A 468 18.39 -11.79 21.94
C VAL A 468 17.17 -11.15 22.59
N VAL A 469 16.02 -11.80 22.45
CA VAL A 469 14.77 -11.41 23.12
C VAL A 469 14.49 -12.44 24.21
N ALA A 470 14.75 -12.04 25.46
CA ALA A 470 14.48 -12.84 26.65
C ALA A 470 13.11 -12.48 27.24
N SER A 471 12.39 -13.48 27.73
CA SER A 471 11.12 -13.34 28.43
C SER A 471 11.01 -14.37 29.55
N GLY A 472 10.27 -14.06 30.61
CA GLY A 472 10.15 -14.95 31.77
C GLY A 472 10.80 -14.36 33.02
N SER A 473 11.40 -15.21 33.84
CA SER A 473 11.85 -14.87 35.20
C SER A 473 13.19 -15.49 35.62
N ASP A 474 13.86 -16.26 34.75
CA ASP A 474 15.16 -16.85 35.05
C ASP A 474 16.37 -15.96 34.66
N GLY A 475 17.59 -16.50 34.79
CA GLY A 475 18.83 -15.80 34.49
C GLY A 475 19.17 -15.65 33.00
N THR A 476 18.29 -16.01 32.06
CA THR A 476 18.58 -16.05 30.61
C THR A 476 19.22 -14.75 30.10
N ALA A 477 18.63 -13.60 30.44
CA ALA A 477 19.12 -12.30 29.97
C ALA A 477 20.49 -11.94 30.59
N ALA A 478 20.69 -12.29 31.86
CA ALA A 478 21.95 -12.05 32.58
C ALA A 478 23.11 -12.84 31.96
N VAL A 479 22.88 -14.13 31.66
CA VAL A 479 23.88 -14.99 30.98
C VAL A 479 24.33 -14.37 29.66
N VAL A 480 23.40 -13.87 28.85
CA VAL A 480 23.75 -13.29 27.54
C VAL A 480 24.53 -12.00 27.69
N ARG A 481 24.14 -11.11 28.62
CA ARG A 481 24.87 -9.86 28.85
C ARG A 481 26.28 -10.10 29.38
N GLU A 482 26.47 -11.07 30.26
CA GLU A 482 27.77 -11.40 30.83
C GLU A 482 28.70 -12.05 29.79
N ARG A 483 28.19 -13.02 29.03
CA ARG A 483 29.00 -13.85 28.11
C ARG A 483 29.19 -13.23 26.73
N PHE A 484 28.25 -12.39 26.27
CA PHE A 484 28.23 -11.84 24.92
C PHE A 484 27.90 -10.33 24.94
N PRO A 485 28.79 -9.47 25.43
CA PRO A 485 28.54 -8.03 25.56
C PRO A 485 28.26 -7.32 24.23
N GLN A 486 28.64 -7.91 23.09
CA GLN A 486 28.34 -7.43 21.75
C GLN A 486 26.92 -7.72 21.26
N VAL A 487 26.13 -8.53 21.99
CA VAL A 487 24.77 -8.92 21.61
C VAL A 487 23.76 -7.94 22.21
N SER A 488 22.82 -7.48 21.38
CA SER A 488 21.70 -6.65 21.86
C SER A 488 20.70 -7.51 22.61
N VAL A 489 20.36 -7.17 23.86
CA VAL A 489 19.42 -7.93 24.69
C VAL A 489 18.16 -7.12 24.99
N ILE A 490 17.01 -7.67 24.61
CA ILE A 490 15.67 -7.17 24.96
C ILE A 490 15.08 -8.07 26.03
N GLU A 491 14.63 -7.48 27.14
CA GLU A 491 13.83 -8.17 28.14
C GLU A 491 12.37 -7.75 28.04
N LEU A 492 11.48 -8.72 27.85
CA LEU A 492 10.04 -8.48 27.83
C LEU A 492 9.45 -8.71 29.23
N PRO A 493 8.43 -7.92 29.64
CA PRO A 493 7.81 -8.08 30.94
C PRO A 493 7.05 -9.41 31.01
N GLY A 494 7.52 -10.32 31.86
CA GLY A 494 6.91 -11.62 32.07
C GLY A 494 6.95 -12.53 30.84
N ARG A 495 5.97 -13.43 30.72
CA ARG A 495 5.93 -14.44 29.66
C ARG A 495 5.41 -13.86 28.34
N ALA A 496 6.26 -13.84 27.32
CA ALA A 496 5.88 -13.49 25.95
C ALA A 496 5.49 -14.73 25.12
N LEU A 497 4.54 -14.56 24.21
CA LEU A 497 4.25 -15.56 23.17
C LEU A 497 5.26 -15.47 22.02
N PRO A 498 5.46 -16.54 21.23
CA PRO A 498 6.48 -16.55 20.18
C PRO A 498 6.33 -15.43 19.14
N GLY A 499 5.11 -15.07 18.75
CA GLY A 499 4.87 -13.96 17.82
C GLY A 499 5.29 -12.61 18.39
N ALA A 500 4.85 -12.30 19.62
CA ALA A 500 5.23 -11.08 20.33
C ALA A 500 6.75 -10.97 20.54
N ALA A 501 7.41 -12.07 20.90
CA ALA A 501 8.87 -12.10 21.07
C ALA A 501 9.62 -11.87 19.74
N ARG A 502 9.16 -12.48 18.63
CA ARG A 502 9.76 -12.24 17.31
C ARG A 502 9.57 -10.81 16.85
N ASN A 503 8.39 -10.24 17.03
CA ASN A 503 8.10 -8.86 16.64
C ASN A 503 8.90 -7.85 17.48
N ALA A 504 9.12 -8.12 18.77
CA ALA A 504 9.97 -7.29 19.61
C ALA A 504 11.41 -7.22 19.07
N GLY A 505 11.98 -8.36 18.67
CA GLY A 505 13.28 -8.39 18.01
C GLY A 505 13.26 -7.74 16.63
N LEU A 506 12.21 -7.98 15.84
CA LEU A 506 12.06 -7.43 14.49
C LEU A 506 12.02 -5.91 14.48
N ARG A 507 11.41 -5.28 15.50
CA ARG A 507 11.37 -3.82 15.65
C ARG A 507 12.75 -3.18 15.87
N LEU A 508 13.71 -3.91 16.45
CA LEU A 508 15.09 -3.42 16.64
C LEU A 508 16.05 -3.86 15.53
N ALA A 509 15.67 -4.86 14.76
CA ALA A 509 16.51 -5.40 13.70
C ALA A 509 16.73 -4.37 12.59
N ARG A 510 18.00 -4.13 12.25
CA ARG A 510 18.45 -3.23 11.18
C ARG A 510 18.88 -3.97 9.90
N GLY A 511 18.84 -5.30 9.94
CA GLY A 511 19.35 -6.14 8.87
C GLY A 511 18.39 -6.31 7.72
N GLU A 512 18.86 -6.19 6.48
CA GLU A 512 18.06 -6.43 5.27
C GLU A 512 17.38 -7.81 5.30
N PHE A 513 18.06 -8.80 5.86
CA PHE A 513 17.56 -10.15 6.08
C PHE A 513 17.38 -10.47 7.56
N ILE A 514 16.29 -11.15 7.89
CA ILE A 514 15.97 -11.54 9.27
C ILE A 514 16.06 -13.06 9.40
N SER A 515 16.87 -13.52 10.34
CA SER A 515 16.98 -14.94 10.69
C SER A 515 16.50 -15.15 12.12
N PHE A 516 15.72 -16.20 12.36
CA PHE A 516 15.24 -16.57 13.71
C PHE A 516 15.84 -17.90 14.18
N PRO A 517 17.14 -17.95 14.54
CA PRO A 517 17.69 -19.12 15.22
C PRO A 517 16.97 -19.31 16.57
N GLY A 518 16.47 -20.52 16.83
CA GLY A 518 15.83 -20.83 18.12
C GLY A 518 16.87 -20.92 19.24
N SER A 519 16.49 -20.59 20.47
CA SER A 519 17.36 -20.63 21.67
C SER A 519 17.92 -22.02 22.04
N HIS A 520 17.43 -23.08 21.39
CA HIS A 520 17.82 -24.47 21.57
C HIS A 520 18.52 -25.04 20.32
N VAL A 521 18.93 -24.19 19.39
CA VAL A 521 19.55 -24.56 18.11
C VAL A 521 21.00 -24.10 18.09
N VAL A 522 21.87 -24.94 17.53
CA VAL A 522 23.28 -24.62 17.33
C VAL A 522 23.56 -24.48 15.85
N LEU A 523 24.13 -23.35 15.42
CA LEU A 523 24.54 -23.12 14.05
C LEU A 523 25.97 -23.62 13.82
N PRO A 524 26.22 -24.60 12.92
CA PRO A 524 27.56 -24.89 12.45
C PRO A 524 28.14 -23.69 11.66
N PRO A 525 29.48 -23.60 11.52
CA PRO A 525 30.13 -22.56 10.74
C PRO A 525 29.58 -22.45 9.31
N GLY A 526 29.44 -21.20 8.84
CA GLY A 526 28.97 -20.89 7.48
C GLY A 526 27.45 -20.94 7.29
N SER A 527 26.65 -21.25 8.33
CA SER A 527 25.19 -21.31 8.18
C SER A 527 24.56 -19.96 7.90
N LEU A 528 25.02 -18.86 8.52
CA LEU A 528 24.49 -17.53 8.23
C LEU A 528 24.96 -17.02 6.86
N ALA A 529 26.22 -17.26 6.50
CA ALA A 529 26.75 -16.95 5.16
C ALA A 529 25.95 -17.65 4.04
N ALA A 530 25.53 -18.91 4.25
CA ALA A 530 24.66 -19.62 3.32
C ALA A 530 23.27 -18.99 3.19
N ARG A 531 22.70 -18.47 4.28
CA ARG A 531 21.41 -17.74 4.25
C ARG A 531 21.53 -16.45 3.45
N LEU A 532 22.58 -15.67 3.71
CA LEU A 532 22.89 -14.44 2.98
C LEU A 532 22.97 -14.71 1.48
N ARG A 533 23.77 -15.69 1.05
CA ARG A 533 23.88 -16.06 -0.37
C ARG A 533 22.53 -16.40 -0.99
N ALA A 534 21.70 -17.19 -0.32
CA ALA A 534 20.39 -17.57 -0.84
C ALA A 534 19.42 -16.38 -0.90
N HIS A 535 19.44 -15.46 0.07
CA HIS A 535 18.62 -14.26 0.02
C HIS A 535 19.09 -13.26 -1.06
N ARG A 536 20.39 -13.11 -1.26
CA ARG A 536 20.98 -12.29 -2.33
C ARG A 536 20.61 -12.78 -3.73
N GLN A 537 20.20 -14.05 -3.88
CA GLN A 537 19.62 -14.59 -5.12
C GLN A 537 18.14 -14.19 -5.33
N GLY A 538 17.58 -13.33 -4.48
CA GLY A 538 16.21 -12.82 -4.60
C GLY A 538 15.15 -13.66 -3.88
N HIS A 539 15.54 -14.64 -3.07
CA HIS A 539 14.58 -15.51 -2.38
C HIS A 539 14.05 -14.87 -1.10
N ALA A 540 12.75 -14.62 -1.05
CA ALA A 540 12.07 -13.98 0.07
C ALA A 540 12.12 -14.82 1.36
N MET A 541 11.98 -16.14 1.24
CA MET A 541 12.06 -17.09 2.36
C MET A 541 13.15 -18.12 2.12
N VAL A 542 14.06 -18.31 3.08
CA VAL A 542 15.15 -19.29 2.98
C VAL A 542 15.10 -20.28 4.15
N THR A 543 14.95 -21.56 3.83
CA THR A 543 15.05 -22.67 4.80
C THR A 543 16.27 -23.55 4.49
N GLY A 544 16.56 -24.49 5.39
CA GLY A 544 17.80 -25.26 5.36
C GLY A 544 17.69 -26.73 5.76
N THR A 545 18.86 -27.29 6.02
CA THR A 545 19.09 -28.65 6.51
C THR A 545 19.06 -28.68 8.03
N LEU A 546 18.20 -29.52 8.61
CA LEU A 546 18.22 -29.81 10.03
C LEU A 546 19.02 -31.08 10.30
N LEU A 547 20.04 -30.98 11.15
CA LEU A 547 20.90 -32.06 11.60
C LEU A 547 20.47 -32.51 13.00
N ASN A 548 20.40 -33.82 13.22
CA ASN A 548 20.05 -34.36 14.53
C ASN A 548 21.28 -34.39 15.44
N ALA A 549 21.23 -33.69 16.58
CA ALA A 549 22.26 -33.71 17.61
C ALA A 549 21.94 -34.67 18.77
N THR A 550 20.94 -35.53 18.62
CA THR A 550 20.47 -36.46 19.66
C THR A 550 21.02 -37.87 19.44
N ARG A 551 21.35 -38.58 20.53
CA ARG A 551 21.87 -39.95 20.48
C ARG A 551 20.83 -41.03 20.77
N SER A 552 19.73 -40.71 21.46
CA SER A 552 18.70 -41.67 21.84
C SER A 552 17.84 -42.12 20.65
N ALA A 553 17.37 -43.37 20.67
CA ALA A 553 16.43 -43.89 19.67
C ALA A 553 15.12 -43.09 19.63
N SER A 554 14.61 -42.68 20.80
CA SER A 554 13.45 -41.78 20.92
C SER A 554 13.72 -40.39 20.32
N GLY A 555 14.93 -39.86 20.45
CA GLY A 555 15.31 -38.58 19.87
C GLY A 555 15.35 -38.64 18.35
N TRP A 556 15.91 -39.72 17.80
CA TRP A 556 15.86 -40.03 16.37
C TRP A 556 14.42 -40.14 15.86
N ALA A 557 13.54 -40.84 16.59
CA ALA A 557 12.14 -40.95 16.22
C ALA A 557 11.44 -39.58 16.15
N SER A 558 11.65 -38.72 17.16
CA SER A 558 11.13 -37.35 17.15
C SER A 558 11.71 -36.54 15.98
N TYR A 559 13.01 -36.63 15.71
CA TYR A 559 13.66 -35.93 14.61
C TYR A 559 13.01 -36.26 13.25
N PHE A 560 12.74 -37.53 12.97
CA PHE A 560 12.05 -37.91 11.73
C PHE A 560 10.60 -37.45 11.68
N LEU A 561 9.90 -37.45 12.82
CA LEU A 561 8.53 -36.94 12.89
C LEU A 561 8.47 -35.44 12.61
N ASP A 562 9.34 -34.65 13.23
CA ASP A 562 9.27 -33.19 13.21
C ASP A 562 10.02 -32.56 12.02
N HIS A 563 11.10 -33.19 11.55
CA HIS A 563 12.05 -32.52 10.64
C HIS A 563 12.34 -33.29 9.34
N SER A 564 11.51 -34.28 8.99
CA SER A 564 11.71 -35.05 7.74
C SER A 564 11.70 -34.19 6.45
N ALA A 565 11.11 -32.98 6.48
CA ALA A 565 11.18 -32.06 5.34
C ALA A 565 12.57 -31.44 5.14
N GLY A 566 13.39 -31.36 6.19
CA GLY A 566 14.71 -30.73 6.20
C GLY A 566 15.89 -31.73 6.21
N LEU A 567 15.70 -32.96 5.74
CA LEU A 567 16.73 -34.01 5.80
C LEU A 567 17.99 -33.66 4.99
N PRO A 568 19.18 -34.17 5.38
CA PRO A 568 20.46 -33.71 4.83
C PRO A 568 20.67 -34.01 3.34
N ALA A 569 20.14 -35.11 2.83
CA ALA A 569 20.33 -35.48 1.42
C ALA A 569 19.31 -34.82 0.48
N ARG A 570 18.44 -33.94 0.98
CA ARG A 570 17.59 -33.12 0.10
C ARG A 570 18.49 -32.09 -0.62
N PRO A 571 18.34 -31.87 -1.93
CA PRO A 571 19.14 -30.88 -2.67
C PRO A 571 18.64 -29.45 -2.46
N SER A 572 19.48 -28.46 -2.76
CA SER A 572 19.05 -27.05 -2.81
C SER A 572 18.06 -26.84 -3.96
N GLY A 573 17.15 -25.89 -3.82
CA GLY A 573 16.21 -25.55 -4.88
C GLY A 573 14.97 -24.80 -4.40
N PRO A 574 14.18 -24.27 -5.35
CA PRO A 574 12.93 -23.59 -5.05
C PRO A 574 11.91 -24.57 -4.44
N LEU A 575 11.05 -24.03 -3.58
CA LEU A 575 9.96 -24.76 -2.94
C LEU A 575 8.63 -24.32 -3.55
N GLY A 576 7.79 -25.28 -3.92
CA GLY A 576 6.44 -25.03 -4.43
C GLY A 576 5.40 -24.69 -3.35
N GLY A 577 5.85 -24.32 -2.14
CA GLY A 577 4.98 -24.03 -1.02
C GLY A 577 5.75 -23.46 0.18
N PRO A 578 5.03 -22.96 1.20
CA PRO A 578 5.63 -22.30 2.35
C PRO A 578 6.57 -23.25 3.11
N PRO A 579 7.79 -22.81 3.46
CA PRO A 579 8.73 -23.63 4.20
C PRO A 579 8.37 -23.71 5.68
N ASP A 580 8.89 -24.74 6.35
CA ASP A 580 8.99 -24.75 7.81
C ASP A 580 10.30 -24.04 8.21
N HIS A 581 10.27 -23.22 9.27
CA HIS A 581 11.45 -22.55 9.85
C HIS A 581 12.40 -21.89 8.82
N CYS A 582 12.12 -20.64 8.44
CA CYS A 582 12.94 -19.90 7.48
C CYS A 582 13.47 -18.58 8.05
N SER A 583 14.47 -18.05 7.35
CA SER A 583 14.81 -16.62 7.37
C SER A 583 14.01 -15.89 6.28
N TYR A 584 13.89 -14.58 6.45
CA TYR A 584 13.02 -13.71 5.66
C TYR A 584 13.81 -12.53 5.11
N MET A 585 13.39 -12.01 3.96
CA MET A 585 13.65 -10.61 3.65
C MET A 585 12.82 -9.73 4.58
N ARG A 586 13.48 -8.77 5.25
CA ARG A 586 12.87 -7.94 6.29
C ARG A 586 11.64 -7.19 5.77
N HIS A 587 11.77 -6.48 4.66
CA HIS A 587 10.69 -5.68 4.09
C HIS A 587 9.43 -6.50 3.78
N HIS A 588 9.55 -7.74 3.29
CA HIS A 588 8.40 -8.61 3.05
C HIS A 588 7.72 -9.04 4.35
N LEU A 589 8.52 -9.37 5.36
CA LEU A 589 8.01 -9.72 6.68
C LEU A 589 7.27 -8.53 7.33
N LEU A 590 7.77 -7.31 7.11
CA LEU A 590 7.12 -6.08 7.55
C LEU A 590 5.86 -5.75 6.74
N GLN A 591 5.87 -5.97 5.43
CA GLN A 591 4.73 -5.74 4.53
C GLN A 591 3.51 -6.57 4.96
N VAL A 592 3.72 -7.79 5.45
CA VAL A 592 2.63 -8.61 5.98
C VAL A 592 2.25 -8.26 7.42
N GLY A 593 2.98 -7.37 8.11
CA GLY A 593 2.66 -6.95 9.48
C GLY A 593 3.32 -7.81 10.57
N GLY A 594 4.41 -8.52 10.25
CA GLY A 594 5.15 -9.37 11.19
C GLY A 594 4.42 -10.66 11.57
N PHE A 595 4.66 -11.15 12.80
CA PHE A 595 4.05 -12.39 13.31
C PHE A 595 2.80 -12.07 14.16
N PRO A 596 1.72 -12.88 14.06
CA PRO A 596 0.57 -12.76 14.95
C PRO A 596 0.95 -12.92 16.44
N GLU A 597 0.78 -11.86 17.23
CA GLU A 597 1.30 -11.78 18.61
C GLU A 597 0.47 -12.60 19.63
N GLN A 598 -0.82 -12.76 19.36
CA GLN A 598 -1.79 -13.45 20.21
C GLN A 598 -1.71 -14.98 20.12
N MET A 599 -0.91 -15.52 19.20
CA MET A 599 -0.85 -16.97 18.94
C MET A 599 0.17 -17.67 19.83
N ARG A 600 -0.24 -18.81 20.41
CA ARG A 600 0.66 -19.65 21.22
C ARG A 600 1.62 -20.49 20.38
N ALA A 601 1.25 -20.80 19.13
CA ALA A 601 2.04 -21.57 18.17
C ALA A 601 1.44 -21.46 16.76
N GLY A 602 2.26 -21.64 15.73
CA GLY A 602 1.85 -21.64 14.33
C GLY A 602 1.84 -20.25 13.67
N GLU A 603 2.30 -19.23 14.40
CA GLU A 603 2.47 -17.86 13.93
C GLU A 603 3.35 -17.78 12.68
N ASP A 604 4.47 -18.53 12.65
CA ASP A 604 5.39 -18.57 11.51
C ASP A 604 4.75 -19.24 10.28
N THR A 605 3.92 -20.25 10.50
CA THR A 605 3.20 -20.95 9.44
C THR A 605 2.20 -20.04 8.74
N LEU A 606 1.51 -19.16 9.48
CA LEU A 606 0.59 -18.18 8.89
C LEU A 606 1.35 -17.13 8.07
N VAL A 607 2.44 -16.59 8.61
CA VAL A 607 3.34 -15.66 7.90
C VAL A 607 3.82 -16.27 6.59
N ASN A 608 4.34 -17.49 6.61
CA ASN A 608 4.89 -18.14 5.43
C ASN A 608 3.83 -18.40 4.36
N ARG A 609 2.61 -18.77 4.77
CA ARG A 609 1.48 -18.96 3.85
C ARG A 609 1.06 -17.67 3.19
N GLU A 610 1.04 -16.58 3.93
CA GLU A 610 0.65 -15.28 3.38
C GLU A 610 1.70 -14.75 2.41
N LEU A 611 2.98 -14.85 2.75
CA LEU A 611 4.06 -14.52 1.83
C LEU A 611 3.97 -15.34 0.53
N ALA A 612 3.69 -16.64 0.64
CA ALA A 612 3.46 -17.49 -0.52
C ALA A 612 2.21 -17.08 -1.32
N ARG A 613 1.11 -16.67 -0.66
CA ARG A 613 -0.12 -16.18 -1.30
C ARG A 613 0.12 -14.89 -2.10
N LEU A 614 1.02 -14.04 -1.61
CA LEU A 614 1.45 -12.81 -2.30
C LEU A 614 2.43 -13.07 -3.46
N GLY A 615 2.81 -14.34 -3.69
CA GLY A 615 3.69 -14.75 -4.79
C GLY A 615 5.17 -14.79 -4.42
N TYR A 616 5.53 -14.59 -3.15
CA TYR A 616 6.91 -14.62 -2.72
C TYR A 616 7.45 -16.05 -2.64
N GLY A 617 8.51 -16.31 -3.41
CA GLY A 617 9.14 -17.62 -3.52
C GLY A 617 9.90 -18.01 -2.26
N ALA A 618 9.89 -19.31 -1.97
CA ALA A 618 10.71 -19.93 -0.94
C ALA A 618 11.81 -20.79 -1.56
N TYR A 619 12.97 -20.80 -0.92
CA TYR A 619 14.14 -21.56 -1.36
C TYR A 619 14.70 -22.39 -0.23
N ARG A 620 15.12 -23.61 -0.56
CA ARG A 620 15.90 -24.45 0.35
C ARG A 620 17.36 -24.38 -0.05
N ALA A 621 18.21 -23.98 0.88
CA ALA A 621 19.66 -24.02 0.74
C ALA A 621 20.24 -25.17 1.60
N ALA A 622 20.82 -26.19 0.97
CA ALA A 622 21.30 -27.40 1.67
C ALA A 622 22.47 -27.13 2.63
N ASP A 623 23.23 -26.07 2.36
CA ASP A 623 24.37 -25.57 3.13
C ASP A 623 23.97 -24.68 4.31
N VAL A 624 22.73 -24.15 4.33
CA VAL A 624 22.12 -23.61 5.56
C VAL A 624 21.86 -24.78 6.48
N ARG A 625 22.65 -24.95 7.53
CA ARG A 625 22.60 -26.13 8.41
C ARG A 625 22.31 -25.70 9.84
N LEU A 626 21.53 -26.50 10.56
CA LEU A 626 21.22 -26.24 11.97
C LEU A 626 21.21 -27.55 12.75
N TYR A 627 21.80 -27.57 13.94
CA TYR A 627 21.69 -28.71 14.85
C TYR A 627 20.48 -28.56 15.76
N HIS A 628 19.60 -29.55 15.74
CA HIS A 628 18.47 -29.67 16.65
C HIS A 628 18.67 -30.84 17.60
N ARG A 629 18.49 -30.60 18.90
CA ARG A 629 18.54 -31.62 19.94
C ARG A 629 17.12 -31.86 20.47
N SER A 630 16.60 -33.07 20.25
CA SER A 630 15.28 -33.44 20.74
C SER A 630 15.28 -33.62 22.26
N PRO A 631 14.24 -33.17 22.99
CA PRO A 631 14.08 -33.46 24.42
C PRO A 631 13.72 -34.93 24.69
N CYS A 632 13.43 -35.72 23.65
CA CYS A 632 12.96 -37.10 23.75
C CYS A 632 14.12 -38.07 24.06
N THR A 633 14.56 -38.12 25.31
CA THR A 633 15.66 -39.02 25.72
C THR A 633 15.23 -40.49 25.85
N ASN A 634 13.94 -40.74 26.08
CA ASN A 634 13.35 -42.08 26.22
C ASN A 634 11.90 -42.13 25.70
N ALA A 635 11.30 -43.32 25.68
CA ALA A 635 9.95 -43.53 25.13
C ALA A 635 8.87 -42.76 25.89
N ALA A 636 8.96 -42.67 27.22
CA ALA A 636 7.99 -41.91 28.02
C ALA A 636 8.02 -40.42 27.67
N ARG A 637 9.21 -39.82 27.52
CA ARG A 637 9.36 -38.43 27.07
C ARG A 637 8.89 -38.23 25.63
N LEU A 638 9.12 -39.20 24.73
CA LEU A 638 8.61 -39.17 23.36
C LEU A 638 7.08 -39.10 23.34
N VAL A 639 6.42 -39.97 24.11
CA VAL A 639 4.96 -40.00 24.24
C VAL A 639 4.45 -38.66 24.78
N ALA A 640 4.98 -38.19 25.90
CA ALA A 640 4.56 -36.94 26.52
C ALA A 640 4.76 -35.72 25.60
N HIS A 641 5.90 -35.65 24.91
CA HIS A 641 6.24 -34.57 24.00
C HIS A 641 5.28 -34.53 22.80
N HIS A 642 5.09 -35.66 22.11
CA HIS A 642 4.21 -35.72 20.94
C HIS A 642 2.73 -35.61 21.32
N PHE A 643 2.31 -36.15 22.48
CA PHE A 643 0.96 -35.94 23.00
C PHE A 643 0.68 -34.45 23.24
N THR A 644 1.62 -33.72 23.85
CA THR A 644 1.48 -32.28 24.08
C THR A 644 1.40 -31.50 22.76
N ARG A 645 2.25 -31.84 21.78
CA ARG A 645 2.20 -31.24 20.43
C ARG A 645 0.89 -31.53 19.71
N GLY A 646 0.37 -32.75 19.84
CA GLY A 646 -0.94 -33.13 19.33
C GLY A 646 -2.07 -32.28 19.91
N ARG A 647 -2.08 -32.08 21.24
CA ARG A 647 -3.03 -31.18 21.89
C ARG A 647 -2.94 -29.74 21.36
N ALA A 648 -1.72 -29.23 21.16
CA ALA A 648 -1.52 -27.89 20.61
C ALA A 648 -2.05 -27.76 19.18
N LEU A 649 -1.78 -28.74 18.32
CA LEU A 649 -2.31 -28.79 16.95
C LEU A 649 -3.84 -28.78 16.93
N ALA A 650 -4.48 -29.58 17.78
CA ALA A 650 -5.94 -29.61 17.85
C ALA A 650 -6.56 -28.28 18.31
N ARG A 651 -5.91 -27.53 19.22
CA ARG A 651 -6.38 -26.18 19.60
C ARG A 651 -6.38 -25.24 18.40
N ILE A 652 -5.30 -25.21 17.63
CA ILE A 652 -5.19 -24.38 16.41
C ILE A 652 -6.33 -24.72 15.44
N VAL A 653 -6.51 -26.01 15.14
CA VAL A 653 -7.55 -26.48 14.20
C VAL A 653 -8.98 -26.18 14.70
N LEU A 654 -9.20 -26.17 16.02
CA LEU A 654 -10.51 -25.88 16.61
C LEU A 654 -10.81 -24.39 16.70
N ASP A 655 -9.79 -23.53 16.78
CA ASP A 655 -9.95 -22.07 16.82
C ASP A 655 -10.26 -21.47 15.43
N ASP A 656 -9.90 -22.18 14.34
CA ASP A 656 -10.21 -21.82 12.94
C ASP A 656 -11.67 -22.17 12.50
N GLY A 657 -12.56 -22.55 13.42
CA GLY A 657 -14.02 -22.62 13.16
C GLY A 657 -14.54 -23.76 12.26
N ALA A 658 -13.76 -24.80 11.95
CA ALA A 658 -14.16 -25.80 10.95
C ALA A 658 -15.06 -26.95 11.50
N PRO A 659 -16.15 -27.34 10.77
CA PRO A 659 -16.90 -28.59 11.00
C PRO A 659 -16.14 -29.89 10.62
N VAL A 660 -14.90 -29.77 10.09
CA VAL A 660 -14.16 -30.82 9.36
C VAL A 660 -13.19 -31.63 10.26
N VAL A 661 -13.10 -31.29 11.55
CA VAL A 661 -12.07 -31.81 12.49
C VAL A 661 -12.02 -33.34 12.58
N ARG A 662 -13.17 -34.02 12.48
CA ARG A 662 -13.23 -35.49 12.63
C ARG A 662 -12.50 -36.22 11.50
N ASN A 663 -12.65 -35.79 10.25
CA ASN A 663 -12.03 -36.44 9.09
C ASN A 663 -10.51 -36.17 9.05
N VAL A 664 -10.11 -34.95 9.42
CA VAL A 664 -8.68 -34.57 9.56
C VAL A 664 -7.97 -35.43 10.61
N LEU A 665 -8.63 -35.74 11.72
CA LEU A 665 -8.04 -36.55 12.79
C LEU A 665 -8.03 -38.05 12.49
N LEU A 666 -9.00 -38.58 11.74
CA LEU A 666 -8.99 -39.99 11.31
C LEU A 666 -7.82 -40.28 10.37
N GLU A 667 -7.49 -39.34 9.49
CA GLU A 667 -6.38 -39.50 8.53
C GLU A 667 -5.03 -38.99 9.06
N TYR A 668 -4.96 -38.44 10.27
CA TYR A 668 -3.75 -37.83 10.80
C TYR A 668 -2.55 -38.79 10.83
N VAL A 669 -2.71 -39.96 11.45
CA VAL A 669 -1.63 -40.95 11.58
C VAL A 669 -1.17 -41.48 10.21
N PRO A 670 -2.06 -41.98 9.32
CA PRO A 670 -1.63 -42.47 8.02
C PRO A 670 -1.00 -41.37 7.16
N ARG A 671 -1.53 -40.14 7.15
CA ARG A 671 -0.92 -39.02 6.41
C ARG A 671 0.44 -38.63 6.99
N ARG A 672 0.57 -38.52 8.31
CA ARG A 672 1.83 -38.15 8.98
C ARG A 672 2.91 -39.19 8.70
N LEU A 673 2.60 -40.48 8.86
CA LEU A 673 3.54 -41.57 8.60
C LEU A 673 3.89 -41.67 7.12
N SER A 674 2.91 -41.55 6.22
CA SER A 674 3.14 -41.55 4.76
C SER A 674 4.10 -40.43 4.34
N ARG A 675 3.87 -39.21 4.86
CA ARG A 675 4.74 -38.05 4.59
C ARG A 675 6.17 -38.28 5.12
N THR A 676 6.33 -38.72 6.37
CA THR A 676 7.65 -39.01 6.94
C THR A 676 8.36 -40.13 6.17
N ASN A 677 7.67 -41.22 5.86
CA ASN A 677 8.21 -42.33 5.07
C ASN A 677 8.69 -41.87 3.69
N THR A 678 7.87 -41.07 2.99
CA THR A 678 8.19 -40.56 1.65
C THR A 678 9.43 -39.67 1.69
N ASN A 679 9.48 -38.74 2.63
CA ASN A 679 10.61 -37.85 2.81
C ASN A 679 11.91 -38.61 3.15
N VAL A 680 11.84 -39.59 4.06
CA VAL A 680 13.00 -40.41 4.41
C VAL A 680 13.46 -41.28 3.24
N ARG A 681 12.54 -41.84 2.46
CA ARG A 681 12.90 -42.61 1.26
C ARG A 681 13.61 -41.75 0.22
N ARG A 682 13.11 -40.52 -0.01
CA ARG A 682 13.67 -39.61 -1.02
C ARG A 682 14.96 -38.93 -0.57
N TRP A 683 15.04 -38.53 0.70
CA TRP A 683 16.07 -37.62 1.20
C TRP A 683 16.78 -38.09 2.46
N GLY A 684 16.53 -39.31 2.91
CA GLY A 684 17.18 -39.89 4.09
C GLY A 684 18.65 -40.21 3.85
N GLY A 685 19.04 -40.60 2.63
CA GLY A 685 20.42 -41.01 2.31
C GLY A 685 20.95 -42.02 3.33
N ALA A 686 22.07 -41.70 3.97
CA ALA A 686 22.68 -42.52 5.03
C ALA A 686 21.80 -42.70 6.29
N LEU A 687 20.72 -41.94 6.46
CA LEU A 687 19.79 -42.03 7.60
C LEU A 687 18.70 -43.09 7.42
N VAL A 688 18.53 -43.66 6.22
CA VAL A 688 17.49 -44.68 5.96
C VAL A 688 17.62 -45.91 6.88
N PRO A 689 18.81 -46.47 7.14
CA PRO A 689 18.97 -47.57 8.09
C PRO A 689 18.61 -47.18 9.53
N VAL A 690 18.94 -45.96 9.95
CA VAL A 690 18.60 -45.44 11.28
C VAL A 690 17.09 -45.34 11.44
N TYR A 691 16.42 -44.78 10.42
CA TYR A 691 14.96 -44.67 10.40
C TYR A 691 14.26 -46.03 10.56
N ARG A 692 14.72 -47.06 9.83
CA ARG A 692 14.16 -48.42 9.93
C ARG A 692 14.24 -48.97 11.36
N ARG A 693 15.35 -48.73 12.06
CA ARG A 693 15.52 -49.19 13.45
C ARG A 693 14.58 -48.48 14.44
N VAL A 694 14.31 -47.19 14.22
CA VAL A 694 13.47 -46.38 15.12
C VAL A 694 12.01 -46.28 14.67
N LEU A 695 11.62 -46.93 13.57
CA LEU A 695 10.27 -46.88 13.03
C LEU A 695 9.16 -47.23 14.05
N PRO A 696 9.32 -48.24 14.94
CA PRO A 696 8.32 -48.50 15.98
C PRO A 696 8.10 -47.29 16.91
N LEU A 697 9.16 -46.55 17.24
CA LEU A 697 9.08 -45.33 18.05
C LEU A 697 8.50 -44.15 17.25
N VAL A 698 8.76 -44.07 15.93
CA VAL A 698 8.12 -43.09 15.04
C VAL A 698 6.60 -43.30 15.02
N VAL A 699 6.15 -44.55 14.92
CA VAL A 699 4.72 -44.90 15.00
C VAL A 699 4.15 -44.54 16.38
N LEU A 700 4.86 -44.88 17.46
CA LEU A 700 4.45 -44.52 18.82
C LEU A 700 4.29 -43.00 19.00
N GLY A 701 5.24 -42.20 18.48
CA GLY A 701 5.16 -40.74 18.53
C GLY A 701 3.98 -40.19 17.73
N ALA A 702 3.73 -40.70 16.52
CA ALA A 702 2.58 -40.31 15.70
C ALA A 702 1.24 -40.64 16.38
N LEU A 703 1.13 -41.83 16.99
CA LEU A 703 -0.05 -42.25 17.76
C LEU A 703 -0.23 -41.38 19.02
N SER A 704 0.87 -40.99 19.66
CA SER A 704 0.83 -40.12 20.84
C SER A 704 0.30 -38.73 20.48
N ALA A 705 0.77 -38.14 19.37
CA ALA A 705 0.23 -36.88 18.86
C ALA A 705 -1.24 -36.99 18.47
N TRP A 706 -1.65 -38.09 17.84
CA TRP A 706 -3.04 -38.36 17.53
C TRP A 706 -3.93 -38.44 18.77
N ALA A 707 -3.49 -39.18 19.80
CA ALA A 707 -4.18 -39.28 21.07
C ALA A 707 -4.30 -37.91 21.76
N GLY A 708 -3.24 -37.08 21.70
CA GLY A 708 -3.25 -35.70 22.17
C GLY A 708 -4.29 -34.85 21.45
N CYS A 709 -4.40 -34.97 20.12
CA CYS A 709 -5.42 -34.25 19.36
C CYS A 709 -6.84 -34.63 19.82
N TRP A 710 -7.13 -35.93 19.95
CA TRP A 710 -8.43 -36.43 20.40
C TRP A 710 -8.76 -36.02 21.84
N TYR A 711 -7.78 -36.06 22.73
CA TYR A 711 -7.95 -35.60 24.11
C TYR A 711 -8.45 -34.15 24.15
N GLU A 712 -7.85 -33.26 23.36
CA GLU A 712 -8.24 -31.84 23.34
C GLU A 712 -9.64 -31.63 22.77
N VAL A 713 -9.98 -32.32 21.67
CA VAL A 713 -11.34 -32.28 21.08
C VAL A 713 -12.39 -32.74 22.08
N LEU A 714 -12.13 -33.84 22.81
CA LEU A 714 -13.06 -34.37 23.80
C LEU A 714 -13.16 -33.48 25.05
N ALA A 715 -12.05 -32.88 25.47
CA ALA A 715 -12.00 -31.97 26.61
C ALA A 715 -12.85 -30.70 26.38
N ARG A 716 -12.77 -30.08 25.19
CA ARG A 716 -13.62 -28.93 24.84
C ARG A 716 -15.11 -29.29 24.80
N ARG A 717 -15.47 -30.47 24.28
CA ARG A 717 -16.86 -30.96 24.28
C ARG A 717 -17.44 -31.17 25.67
N ARG A 718 -16.61 -31.59 26.64
CA ARG A 718 -17.01 -31.73 28.06
C ARG A 718 -17.15 -30.36 28.74
N GLY A 719 -16.24 -29.42 28.46
CA GLY A 719 -16.33 -28.04 28.98
C GLY A 719 -17.56 -27.27 28.47
N ALA A 720 -17.94 -27.47 27.20
CA ALA A 720 -19.16 -26.89 26.62
C ALA A 720 -20.47 -27.47 27.22
N ARG A 721 -20.44 -28.71 27.74
CA ARG A 721 -21.58 -29.33 28.44
C ARG A 721 -21.67 -28.96 29.93
N ALA A 722 -20.63 -28.37 30.52
CA ALA A 722 -20.53 -28.10 31.96
C ALA A 722 -20.92 -26.66 32.37
N ARG A 723 -21.38 -25.80 31.45
CA ARG A 723 -21.96 -24.49 31.78
C ARG A 723 -23.47 -24.46 31.51
N PRO A 724 -24.33 -24.63 32.52
CA PRO A 724 -25.67 -24.07 32.51
C PRO A 724 -25.63 -22.59 32.93
N SER A 725 -26.47 -21.79 32.28
CA SER A 725 -26.70 -20.37 32.49
C SER A 725 -26.96 -19.97 33.94
N ARG A 726 -26.23 -18.97 34.44
CA ARG A 726 -26.73 -17.98 35.41
C ARG A 726 -26.22 -16.61 34.97
N GLY A 727 -27.13 -15.65 34.76
CA GLY A 727 -26.84 -14.23 34.54
C GLY A 727 -26.15 -13.63 35.76
N ASP A 728 -25.55 -12.45 35.74
CA ASP A 728 -25.66 -11.22 34.93
C ASP A 728 -24.41 -10.36 35.32
N PRO A 729 -24.27 -9.05 35.04
CA PRO A 729 -24.33 -8.26 33.81
C PRO A 729 -22.97 -7.60 33.47
N GLY A 730 -22.86 -7.00 32.28
CA GLY A 730 -21.94 -5.88 32.05
C GLY A 730 -20.87 -6.12 30.97
N VAL A 731 -21.19 -5.83 29.72
CA VAL A 731 -20.70 -4.68 28.94
C VAL A 731 -21.37 -4.78 27.55
N PRO A 732 -22.03 -3.74 27.03
CA PRO A 732 -22.84 -3.85 25.82
C PRO A 732 -21.96 -4.05 24.58
N ALA A 733 -22.44 -4.93 23.70
CA ALA A 733 -22.00 -4.99 22.32
C ALA A 733 -22.29 -3.64 21.64
N LEU A 734 -21.26 -3.00 21.09
CA LEU A 734 -21.44 -1.94 20.10
C LEU A 734 -21.42 -2.57 18.72
N SER A 735 -22.63 -2.56 18.15
CA SER A 735 -22.97 -2.85 16.77
C SER A 735 -22.19 -1.98 15.79
N ALA A 736 -22.02 -2.55 14.60
CA ALA A 736 -21.65 -1.87 13.35
C ALA A 736 -22.14 -0.41 13.25
N ARG A 737 -21.18 0.49 13.06
CA ARG A 737 -21.16 1.45 11.96
C ARG A 737 -19.78 1.43 11.34
#